data_AF-A0A846UMD0-F1
#
_entry.id   AF-A0A846UMD0-F1
#
_cell.length_a   1.000
_cell.length_b   1.000
_cell.length_c   1.000
_cell.angle_alpha   90.00
_cell.angle_beta   90.00
_cell.angle_gamma   90.00
#
_symmetry.space_group_name_H-M   'P 1'
#
loop_
_entity.id
_entity.type
_entity.pdbx_description
1 polymer ?
#
loop_
_entity_poly.entity_id
_entity_poly.type
_entity_poly.pdbx_seq_one_letter_code
_entity_poly.pdbx_strand_id
1 'polypeptide(L)'
;MPPRNEADGFLPRIQIVTATRRYRLGGPGTAPDPALRARTLANEAMRWSYVLRSRERWRDMPDVADRHQADATATLNAFGLGDEALREIAQAGRAVVTMPFETESVGWEGRIFPWEFVLSRATRRYRRAGGAAASGGHGLTVMRHLDLAERPPLPVRRMDGRVLVVQSLPGALAQAYDATDETERVRRAFGLHGDDPRWRVAVNPTLGELTALCAAFRPEVVHFCGFDNHEGIAQLANSAGTDVAVTLRDERRSAADWQRDDKGVVDGCLMRRSDGLPVMVAPPELAHALTGGGRHRPFFVGLNLWNSAARIAPQLLPAGVLAAMGFQDAFDDALAGYFFETLYAQLAAQAWNLPVAFEQAWAATRSQVDLVPGTGIALWARAPLVAQRSAPHLARPAAAAAARVPSVSRALLRAVVEPRTEFNYAELHNQGDPAEKRSALFHRFELRGAVTQPPTRAQVLVELNCGIERARYEAEIELTQERTSLGARIKMPLTARLMRSVSEAVVSSLFVQVVVGGRVIHKDTYAMRLMPVDQWLDNSTSGVWLPSFVLPRDPAVERAITLAQRYVRVIRDDPSAGFEGYQSSSSADPASLENVDLQVEAIWSALLHEWDLGYINPPPTYNRALDSQRLRTPSAVRAARMGTCIDLTLLFAACLELVDIHPVVFLLDGHALPGYWRHRDYQFAYREVIEPGDAMPPSDEHRSGSPGAQTRPWRAGRASYREVWGLIRDGKLAPLESVRLTEHCGFREAREAGVQALSEPRDFDSILDIAIAREHQVTPLPIVAPAALALGERA
;
A
#
# COMPACT_ATOMS: atom_id res chain seq x y z
N MET A 1 -28.00 0.07 13.43
CA MET A 1 -28.47 1.46 13.63
C MET A 1 -27.75 2.33 12.63
N PRO A 2 -28.41 3.23 11.89
CA PRO A 2 -27.69 4.25 11.13
C PRO A 2 -26.81 5.05 12.11
N PRO A 3 -25.58 5.43 11.73
CA PRO A 3 -24.75 6.28 12.56
C PRO A 3 -25.51 7.56 12.92
N ARG A 4 -25.29 8.08 14.12
CA ARG A 4 -26.02 9.22 14.71
C ARG A 4 -26.15 10.41 13.73
N ASN A 5 -25.12 10.61 12.90
CA ASN A 5 -25.01 11.68 11.91
C ASN A 5 -25.92 11.54 10.67
N GLU A 6 -26.37 10.32 10.33
CA GLU A 6 -27.33 10.09 9.24
C GLU A 6 -28.75 10.48 9.66
N ALA A 7 -29.10 10.29 10.94
CA ALA A 7 -30.34 10.79 11.51
C ALA A 7 -30.38 12.33 11.56
N ASP A 8 -29.21 12.97 11.70
CA ASP A 8 -29.06 14.42 11.83
C ASP A 8 -28.84 15.16 10.48
N GLY A 9 -28.81 14.45 9.34
CA GLY A 9 -28.76 15.07 8.02
C GLY A 9 -27.46 15.83 7.69
N PHE A 10 -26.29 15.23 7.94
CA PHE A 10 -25.00 15.90 7.69
C PHE A 10 -24.70 16.18 6.20
N LEU A 11 -25.07 15.27 5.29
CA LEU A 11 -24.79 15.39 3.85
C LEU A 11 -25.29 16.73 3.25
N PRO A 12 -26.52 17.20 3.51
CA PRO A 12 -27.01 18.54 3.13
C PRO A 12 -26.13 19.73 3.51
N ARG A 13 -25.24 19.55 4.50
CA ARG A 13 -24.34 20.60 5.00
C ARG A 13 -23.01 20.63 4.26
N ILE A 14 -22.74 19.65 3.40
CA ILE A 14 -21.55 19.60 2.54
C ILE A 14 -21.82 20.33 1.22
N GLN A 15 -20.81 21.06 0.73
CA GLN A 15 -20.86 21.77 -0.54
C GLN A 15 -19.62 21.50 -1.39
N ILE A 16 -19.79 21.40 -2.70
CA ILE A 16 -18.68 21.50 -3.65
C ILE A 16 -18.64 22.93 -4.18
N VAL A 17 -17.50 23.59 -4.04
CA VAL A 17 -17.30 24.98 -4.45
C VAL A 17 -16.28 25.03 -5.57
N THR A 18 -16.67 25.64 -6.69
CA THR A 18 -15.76 26.00 -7.80
C THR A 18 -15.58 27.52 -7.82
N ALA A 19 -14.73 28.02 -8.72
CA ALA A 19 -14.57 29.46 -8.94
C ALA A 19 -15.88 30.16 -9.35
N THR A 20 -16.83 29.43 -9.93
CA THR A 20 -18.03 29.98 -10.54
C THR A 20 -19.32 29.62 -9.82
N ARG A 21 -19.38 28.47 -9.12
CA ARG A 21 -20.63 27.94 -8.57
C ARG A 21 -20.42 27.18 -7.26
N ARG A 22 -21.51 27.04 -6.49
CA ARG A 22 -21.59 26.18 -5.31
C ARG A 22 -22.69 25.15 -5.51
N TYR A 23 -22.38 23.89 -5.21
CA TYR A 23 -23.31 22.76 -5.29
C TYR A 23 -23.53 22.23 -3.88
N ARG A 24 -24.75 22.34 -3.37
CA ARG A 24 -25.13 21.68 -2.10
C ARG A 24 -25.46 20.23 -2.37
N LEU A 25 -25.02 19.35 -1.48
CA LEU A 25 -25.41 17.94 -1.53
C LEU A 25 -26.77 17.76 -0.84
N GLY A 26 -27.44 16.62 -1.06
CA GLY A 26 -28.66 16.23 -0.32
C GLY A 26 -29.91 17.12 -0.50
N GLY A 27 -30.06 17.80 -1.64
CA GLY A 27 -31.20 18.71 -1.91
C GLY A 27 -32.53 18.01 -2.26
N PRO A 28 -33.68 18.71 -2.14
CA PRO A 28 -35.01 18.18 -2.49
C PRO A 28 -35.15 18.05 -4.01
N GLY A 29 -35.06 16.82 -4.52
CA GLY A 29 -35.16 16.55 -5.96
C GLY A 29 -34.77 15.13 -6.37
N THR A 30 -34.12 14.37 -5.49
CA THR A 30 -33.85 12.95 -5.71
C THR A 30 -34.79 12.13 -4.85
N ALA A 31 -35.90 11.67 -5.43
CA ALA A 31 -36.63 10.55 -4.84
C ALA A 31 -35.63 9.38 -4.77
N PRO A 32 -35.42 8.76 -3.59
CA PRO A 32 -34.61 7.55 -3.53
C PRO A 32 -35.29 6.51 -4.42
N ASP A 33 -34.58 5.99 -5.40
CA ASP A 33 -35.03 4.81 -6.13
C ASP A 33 -35.19 3.68 -5.09
N PRO A 34 -36.41 3.17 -4.85
CA PRO A 34 -36.65 2.14 -3.84
C PRO A 34 -35.88 0.85 -4.11
N ALA A 35 -35.43 0.63 -5.36
CA ALA A 35 -34.64 -0.53 -5.77
C ALA A 35 -33.14 -0.41 -5.44
N LEU A 36 -32.62 0.81 -5.25
CA LEU A 36 -31.24 1.04 -4.82
C LEU A 36 -31.24 1.12 -3.28
N ARG A 37 -30.54 0.19 -2.60
CA ARG A 37 -30.20 0.37 -1.17
C ARG A 37 -29.75 1.82 -0.98
N ALA A 38 -30.43 2.58 -0.12
CA ALA A 38 -30.16 4.01 0.04
C ALA A 38 -28.66 4.25 0.26
N ARG A 39 -28.00 4.88 -0.73
CA ARG A 39 -26.56 5.18 -0.70
C ARG A 39 -26.34 6.33 0.27
N THR A 40 -26.07 6.01 1.52
CA THR A 40 -25.82 7.00 2.57
C THR A 40 -24.36 7.43 2.61
N LEU A 41 -24.07 8.61 3.16
CA LEU A 41 -22.69 9.11 3.26
C LEU A 41 -21.79 8.18 4.08
N ALA A 42 -22.29 7.57 5.16
CA ALA A 42 -21.46 6.68 5.99
C ALA A 42 -21.09 5.40 5.25
N ASN A 43 -22.09 4.76 4.63
CA ASN A 43 -21.88 3.53 3.86
C ASN A 43 -20.94 3.76 2.68
N GLU A 44 -21.15 4.83 1.94
CA GLU A 44 -20.29 5.18 0.80
C GLU A 44 -18.89 5.60 1.22
N ALA A 45 -18.73 6.27 2.36
CA ALA A 45 -17.41 6.62 2.88
C ALA A 45 -16.59 5.36 3.21
N MET A 46 -17.18 4.40 3.94
CA MET A 46 -16.51 3.12 4.20
C MET A 46 -16.24 2.35 2.90
N ARG A 47 -17.22 2.28 1.99
CA ARG A 47 -17.08 1.56 0.72
C ARG A 47 -15.95 2.14 -0.12
N TRP A 48 -15.99 3.43 -0.42
CA TRP A 48 -14.99 4.06 -1.28
C TRP A 48 -13.60 4.10 -0.66
N SER A 49 -13.48 4.23 0.68
CA SER A 49 -12.20 4.08 1.36
C SER A 49 -11.63 2.67 1.18
N TYR A 50 -12.46 1.62 1.27
CA TYR A 50 -12.05 0.25 1.00
C TYR A 50 -11.63 0.04 -0.46
N VAL A 51 -12.46 0.47 -1.42
CA VAL A 51 -12.16 0.40 -2.86
C VAL A 51 -10.82 1.06 -3.20
N LEU A 52 -10.57 2.25 -2.64
CA LEU A 52 -9.32 2.99 -2.88
C LEU A 52 -8.10 2.28 -2.28
N ARG A 53 -8.23 1.70 -1.09
CA ARG A 53 -7.14 0.96 -0.40
C ARG A 53 -6.82 -0.37 -1.07
N SER A 54 -7.81 -1.00 -1.69
CA SER A 54 -7.66 -2.25 -2.45
C SER A 54 -7.32 -2.03 -3.93
N ARG A 55 -6.97 -0.80 -4.33
CA ARG A 55 -6.71 -0.43 -5.73
C ARG A 55 -5.66 -1.27 -6.45
N GLU A 56 -4.70 -1.84 -5.72
CA GLU A 56 -3.68 -2.70 -6.33
C GLU A 56 -4.30 -3.95 -6.97
N ARG A 57 -5.52 -4.38 -6.57
CA ARG A 57 -6.23 -5.49 -7.22
C ARG A 57 -6.74 -5.17 -8.62
N TRP A 58 -7.17 -3.92 -8.87
CA TRP A 58 -7.93 -3.55 -10.06
C TRP A 58 -7.32 -2.42 -10.91
N ARG A 59 -6.26 -1.74 -10.44
CA ARG A 59 -5.68 -0.56 -11.10
C ARG A 59 -5.27 -0.78 -12.56
N ASP A 60 -4.85 -1.99 -12.90
CA ASP A 60 -4.34 -2.35 -14.22
C ASP A 60 -5.43 -3.00 -15.12
N MET A 61 -6.70 -2.94 -14.67
CA MET A 61 -7.87 -3.44 -15.40
C MET A 61 -8.69 -2.30 -16.01
N PRO A 62 -8.62 -2.07 -17.34
CA PRO A 62 -9.35 -0.99 -18.00
C PRO A 62 -10.87 -1.06 -17.79
N ASP A 63 -11.47 -2.24 -17.90
CA ASP A 63 -12.92 -2.42 -17.79
C ASP A 63 -13.43 -2.16 -16.36
N VAL A 64 -12.62 -2.49 -15.35
CA VAL A 64 -12.95 -2.21 -13.94
C VAL A 64 -12.81 -0.72 -13.64
N ALA A 65 -11.80 -0.06 -14.22
CA ALA A 65 -11.63 1.39 -14.10
C ALA A 65 -12.85 2.17 -14.63
N ASP A 66 -13.52 1.67 -15.66
CA ASP A 66 -14.74 2.26 -16.23
C ASP A 66 -15.98 1.93 -15.40
N ARG A 67 -16.07 0.72 -14.82
CA ARG A 67 -17.12 0.39 -13.84
C ARG A 67 -17.02 1.23 -12.56
N HIS A 68 -15.82 1.45 -12.01
CA HIS A 68 -15.63 2.38 -10.89
C HIS A 68 -15.97 3.83 -11.26
N GLN A 69 -15.78 4.23 -12.52
CA GLN A 69 -16.24 5.55 -12.99
C GLN A 69 -17.78 5.63 -12.98
N ALA A 70 -18.46 4.59 -13.46
CA ALA A 70 -19.93 4.52 -13.41
C ALA A 70 -20.43 4.53 -11.96
N ASP A 71 -19.81 3.75 -11.07
CA ASP A 71 -20.18 3.69 -9.65
C ASP A 71 -19.92 5.02 -8.91
N ALA A 72 -18.82 5.70 -9.21
CA ALA A 72 -18.54 7.04 -8.66
C ALA A 72 -19.58 8.06 -9.12
N THR A 73 -20.01 7.98 -10.38
CA THR A 73 -21.08 8.81 -10.93
C THR A 73 -22.41 8.54 -10.22
N ALA A 74 -22.78 7.26 -10.06
CA ALA A 74 -23.99 6.85 -9.35
C ALA A 74 -24.00 7.34 -7.88
N THR A 75 -22.86 7.24 -7.20
CA THR A 75 -22.67 7.73 -5.83
C THR A 75 -22.91 9.24 -5.72
N LEU A 76 -22.28 10.03 -6.59
CA LEU A 76 -22.43 11.49 -6.55
C LEU A 76 -23.83 11.94 -7.00
N ASN A 77 -24.46 11.23 -7.95
CA ASN A 77 -25.85 11.44 -8.32
C ASN A 77 -26.79 11.21 -7.11
N ALA A 78 -26.57 10.14 -6.35
CA ALA A 78 -27.31 9.87 -5.12
C ALA A 78 -27.12 10.96 -4.05
N PHE A 79 -25.96 11.65 -4.07
CA PHE A 79 -25.71 12.82 -3.22
C PHE A 79 -26.27 14.14 -3.79
N GLY A 80 -26.94 14.12 -4.94
CA GLY A 80 -27.57 15.29 -5.56
C GLY A 80 -26.71 16.02 -6.59
N LEU A 81 -25.57 15.46 -7.03
CA LEU A 81 -24.73 16.03 -8.09
C LEU A 81 -25.03 15.35 -9.43
N GLY A 82 -25.99 15.89 -10.18
CA GLY A 82 -26.30 15.40 -11.53
C GLY A 82 -25.20 15.67 -12.57
N ASP A 83 -25.39 15.09 -13.76
CA ASP A 83 -24.46 15.15 -14.90
C ASP A 83 -24.02 16.58 -15.29
N GLU A 84 -24.92 17.57 -15.21
CA GLU A 84 -24.59 18.97 -15.51
C GLU A 84 -23.59 19.55 -14.49
N ALA A 85 -23.84 19.33 -13.19
CA ALA A 85 -22.95 19.76 -12.13
C ALA A 85 -21.58 19.09 -12.25
N LEU A 86 -21.53 17.80 -12.55
CA LEU A 86 -20.28 17.06 -12.77
C LEU A 86 -19.49 17.60 -13.97
N ARG A 87 -20.18 17.99 -15.06
CA ARG A 87 -19.54 18.61 -16.23
C ARG A 87 -18.95 19.98 -15.88
N GLU A 88 -19.68 20.82 -15.17
CA GLU A 88 -19.19 22.14 -14.74
C GLU A 88 -18.01 22.03 -13.75
N ILE A 89 -18.07 21.09 -12.80
CA ILE A 89 -16.95 20.78 -11.89
C ILE A 89 -15.72 20.34 -12.70
N ALA A 90 -15.90 19.47 -13.69
CA ALA A 90 -14.81 19.00 -14.54
C ALA A 90 -14.09 20.14 -15.29
N GLN A 91 -14.84 21.15 -15.74
CA GLN A 91 -14.32 22.31 -16.47
C GLN A 91 -13.65 23.35 -15.57
N ALA A 92 -13.97 23.37 -14.27
CA ALA A 92 -13.44 24.36 -13.34
C ALA A 92 -11.94 24.21 -13.05
N GLY A 93 -11.34 23.03 -13.28
CA GLY A 93 -9.94 22.71 -12.97
C GLY A 93 -9.63 22.59 -11.47
N ARG A 94 -10.34 23.35 -10.61
CA ARG A 94 -10.29 23.32 -9.15
C ARG A 94 -11.69 23.13 -8.55
N ALA A 95 -11.80 22.20 -7.61
CA ALA A 95 -12.99 22.01 -6.78
C ALA A 95 -12.61 21.96 -5.30
N VAL A 96 -13.42 22.57 -4.44
CA VAL A 96 -13.20 22.59 -2.99
C VAL A 96 -14.41 22.00 -2.29
N VAL A 97 -14.22 20.88 -1.60
CA VAL A 97 -15.25 20.27 -0.77
C VAL A 97 -15.28 21.00 0.57
N THR A 98 -16.36 21.71 0.84
CA THR A 98 -16.59 22.45 2.08
C THR A 98 -17.54 21.66 2.97
N MET A 99 -17.18 21.51 4.25
CA MET A 99 -18.05 20.89 5.25
C MET A 99 -17.86 21.55 6.62
N PRO A 100 -18.92 21.65 7.44
CA PRO A 100 -18.81 22.20 8.78
C PRO A 100 -18.05 21.27 9.71
N PHE A 101 -17.47 21.83 10.78
CA PHE A 101 -16.91 21.08 11.88
C PHE A 101 -17.43 21.59 13.21
N GLU A 102 -17.92 20.66 14.03
CA GLU A 102 -18.38 20.92 15.39
C GLU A 102 -17.49 20.16 16.37
N THR A 103 -17.53 18.84 16.27
CA THR A 103 -16.73 17.89 17.05
C THR A 103 -16.25 16.76 16.14
N GLU A 104 -15.29 15.97 16.60
CA GLU A 104 -14.82 14.81 15.82
C GLU A 104 -15.92 13.74 15.67
N SER A 105 -16.87 13.67 16.58
CA SER A 105 -18.02 12.76 16.49
C SER A 105 -19.02 13.09 15.38
N VAL A 106 -19.05 14.35 14.92
CA VAL A 106 -20.04 14.82 13.93
C VAL A 106 -19.39 14.93 12.55
N GLY A 107 -19.97 14.24 11.56
CA GLY A 107 -19.60 14.37 10.15
C GLY A 107 -18.23 13.80 9.77
N TRP A 108 -17.70 12.87 10.58
CA TRP A 108 -16.44 12.18 10.31
C TRP A 108 -16.49 11.39 8.99
N GLU A 109 -17.68 10.93 8.60
CA GLU A 109 -17.94 10.24 7.33
C GLU A 109 -17.56 11.13 6.14
N GLY A 110 -17.91 12.41 6.19
CA GLY A 110 -17.51 13.38 5.17
C GLY A 110 -16.00 13.64 5.14
N ARG A 111 -15.32 13.50 6.29
CA ARG A 111 -13.86 13.66 6.38
C ARG A 111 -13.11 12.43 5.86
N ILE A 112 -13.61 11.23 6.08
CA ILE A 112 -12.96 10.00 5.58
C ILE A 112 -13.31 9.68 4.12
N PHE A 113 -14.46 10.18 3.62
CA PHE A 113 -14.86 9.97 2.22
C PHE A 113 -13.76 10.46 1.27
N PRO A 114 -13.29 9.64 0.30
CA PRO A 114 -12.17 9.99 -0.57
C PRO A 114 -12.61 10.89 -1.73
N TRP A 115 -13.01 12.12 -1.42
CA TRP A 115 -13.52 13.11 -2.37
C TRP A 115 -12.64 13.31 -3.60
N GLU A 116 -11.32 13.36 -3.40
CA GLU A 116 -10.35 13.56 -4.48
C GLU A 116 -10.46 12.46 -5.54
N PHE A 117 -10.62 11.21 -5.10
CA PHE A 117 -10.71 10.05 -5.97
C PHE A 117 -12.08 9.97 -6.65
N VAL A 118 -13.17 10.06 -5.88
CA VAL A 118 -14.54 9.90 -6.39
C VAL A 118 -14.88 11.02 -7.38
N LEU A 119 -14.57 12.28 -7.07
CA LEU A 119 -14.81 13.40 -7.99
C LEU A 119 -13.95 13.29 -9.24
N SER A 120 -12.67 12.92 -9.11
CA SER A 120 -11.80 12.72 -10.27
C SER A 120 -12.34 11.60 -11.18
N ARG A 121 -12.79 10.47 -10.61
CA ARG A 121 -13.37 9.36 -11.37
C ARG A 121 -14.66 9.77 -12.07
N ALA A 122 -15.65 10.31 -11.36
CA ALA A 122 -16.94 10.70 -11.93
C ALA A 122 -16.82 11.77 -13.04
N THR A 123 -15.81 12.65 -12.95
CA THR A 123 -15.59 13.72 -13.94
C THR A 123 -14.68 13.32 -15.11
N ARG A 124 -14.07 12.12 -15.10
CA ARG A 124 -13.08 11.66 -16.10
C ARG A 124 -13.61 11.74 -17.54
N ARG A 125 -14.86 11.33 -17.79
CA ARG A 125 -15.47 11.36 -19.14
C ARG A 125 -15.59 12.77 -19.73
N TYR A 126 -15.87 13.78 -18.90
CA TYR A 126 -16.03 15.17 -19.36
C TYR A 126 -14.70 15.87 -19.64
N ARG A 127 -13.61 15.41 -19.00
CA ARG A 127 -12.26 15.95 -19.22
C ARG A 127 -11.60 15.42 -20.50
N ARG A 128 -12.02 14.24 -20.98
CA ARG A 128 -11.53 13.63 -22.23
C ARG A 128 -12.17 14.21 -23.49
N ALA A 129 -13.42 14.67 -23.40
CA ALA A 129 -14.18 15.16 -24.56
C ALA A 129 -13.81 16.60 -25.00
N GLY A 130 -13.04 17.33 -24.19
CA GLY A 130 -12.68 18.73 -24.45
C GLY A 130 -11.39 18.93 -25.26
N GLY A 131 -11.37 18.47 -26.52
CA GLY A 131 -10.60 19.04 -27.66
C GLY A 131 -9.10 19.41 -27.59
N ALA A 132 -8.38 19.27 -26.48
CA ALA A 132 -6.96 19.64 -26.38
C ALA A 132 -6.06 18.40 -26.37
N ALA A 133 -6.01 17.70 -27.50
CA ALA A 133 -5.13 16.54 -27.71
C ALA A 133 -3.64 16.92 -27.96
N ALA A 134 -3.17 18.09 -27.52
CA ALA A 134 -1.81 18.58 -27.81
C ALA A 134 -1.00 19.11 -26.61
N SER A 135 -1.53 19.09 -25.38
CA SER A 135 -0.73 19.31 -24.16
C SER A 135 -1.49 18.80 -22.92
N GLY A 136 -0.87 17.86 -22.18
CA GLY A 136 -1.34 17.21 -20.94
C GLY A 136 -2.73 17.60 -20.41
N GLY A 137 -3.70 16.70 -20.52
CA GLY A 137 -5.12 16.96 -20.21
C GLY A 137 -5.36 17.67 -18.88
N HIS A 138 -6.31 18.62 -18.88
CA HIS A 138 -6.68 19.41 -17.70
C HIS A 138 -7.12 18.51 -16.53
N GLY A 139 -6.21 18.23 -15.61
CA GLY A 139 -6.53 17.49 -14.40
C GLY A 139 -7.39 18.32 -13.45
N LEU A 140 -8.23 17.66 -12.66
CA LEU A 140 -9.05 18.26 -11.62
C LEU A 140 -8.25 18.22 -10.33
N THR A 141 -8.07 19.36 -9.68
CA THR A 141 -7.49 19.43 -8.34
C THR A 141 -8.61 19.61 -7.34
N VAL A 142 -8.76 18.63 -6.45
CA VAL A 142 -9.74 18.66 -5.37
C VAL A 142 -9.02 19.02 -4.08
N MET A 143 -9.55 19.98 -3.33
CA MET A 143 -9.09 20.38 -2.01
C MET A 143 -10.26 20.38 -1.03
N ARG A 144 -9.98 20.52 0.27
CA ARG A 144 -11.00 20.48 1.32
C ARG A 144 -10.96 21.73 2.18
N HIS A 145 -12.14 22.23 2.54
CA HIS A 145 -12.32 23.36 3.43
C HIS A 145 -13.17 22.92 4.62
N LEU A 146 -12.64 23.12 5.83
CA LEU A 146 -13.33 22.83 7.08
C LEU A 146 -13.89 24.12 7.66
N ASP A 147 -15.21 24.28 7.59
CA ASP A 147 -15.92 25.47 8.05
C ASP A 147 -16.11 25.41 9.57
N LEU A 148 -15.31 26.21 10.28
CA LEU A 148 -15.39 26.36 11.72
C LEU A 148 -16.30 27.56 12.00
N ALA A 149 -17.57 27.31 12.32
CA ALA A 149 -18.53 28.35 12.63
C ALA A 149 -17.95 29.39 13.61
N GLU A 150 -18.10 30.68 13.27
CA GLU A 150 -17.71 31.84 14.09
C GLU A 150 -16.24 31.89 14.58
N ARG A 151 -15.28 32.08 13.65
CA ARG A 151 -14.00 32.69 14.02
C ARG A 151 -13.61 33.78 13.01
N PRO A 152 -13.07 34.93 13.47
CA PRO A 152 -12.80 36.07 12.62
C PRO A 152 -11.87 35.71 11.45
N PRO A 153 -12.00 36.39 10.29
CA PRO A 153 -11.09 36.21 9.16
C PRO A 153 -9.65 36.33 9.64
N LEU A 154 -8.81 35.39 9.20
CA LEU A 154 -7.43 35.31 9.66
C LEU A 154 -6.69 36.55 9.14
N PRO A 155 -5.97 37.29 10.00
CA PRO A 155 -5.26 38.48 9.57
C PRO A 155 -4.19 38.10 8.54
N VAL A 156 -4.06 38.92 7.49
CA VAL A 156 -2.93 38.81 6.56
C VAL A 156 -1.66 39.05 7.37
N ARG A 157 -0.82 38.02 7.50
CA ARG A 157 0.42 38.10 8.26
C ARG A 157 1.61 37.99 7.31
N ARG A 158 2.64 38.80 7.57
CA ARG A 158 3.95 38.65 6.93
C ARG A 158 4.60 37.37 7.44
N MET A 159 4.92 36.47 6.53
CA MET A 159 5.54 35.19 6.79
C MET A 159 7.07 35.37 6.79
N ASP A 160 7.72 34.95 7.87
CA ASP A 160 9.19 34.99 7.97
C ASP A 160 9.82 33.72 7.36
N GLY A 161 9.02 32.68 7.19
CA GLY A 161 9.44 31.36 6.71
C GLY A 161 10.10 30.52 7.79
N ARG A 162 9.62 30.58 9.04
CA ARG A 162 10.12 29.69 10.12
C ARG A 162 9.63 28.26 9.91
N VAL A 163 10.57 27.35 9.60
CA VAL A 163 10.31 25.96 9.29
C VAL A 163 10.82 25.07 10.42
N LEU A 164 9.93 24.23 10.94
CA LEU A 164 10.25 23.15 11.87
C LEU A 164 10.06 21.81 11.16
N VAL A 165 11.09 20.97 11.15
CA VAL A 165 10.98 19.55 10.79
C VAL A 165 10.89 18.72 12.06
N VAL A 166 9.91 17.83 12.13
CA VAL A 166 9.75 16.84 13.21
C VAL A 166 9.96 15.46 12.62
N GLN A 167 10.99 14.77 13.08
CA GLN A 167 11.26 13.37 12.73
C GLN A 167 10.74 12.49 13.87
N SER A 168 9.82 11.57 13.57
CA SER A 168 9.22 10.68 14.56
C SER A 168 9.39 9.21 14.18
N LEU A 169 10.53 8.66 14.57
CA LEU A 169 11.01 7.29 14.37
C LEU A 169 11.38 6.68 15.75
N PRO A 170 10.43 6.48 16.67
CA PRO A 170 10.75 6.02 18.03
C PRO A 170 11.24 4.57 18.08
N GLY A 171 12.15 4.27 19.01
CA GLY A 171 12.58 2.91 19.31
C GLY A 171 13.28 2.21 18.13
N ALA A 172 12.85 0.98 17.82
CA ALA A 172 13.43 0.16 16.76
C ALA A 172 13.28 0.78 15.35
N LEU A 173 12.31 1.68 15.15
CA LEU A 173 12.11 2.34 13.86
C LEU A 173 13.30 3.23 13.47
N ALA A 174 13.98 3.86 14.43
CA ALA A 174 15.21 4.63 14.13
C ALA A 174 16.39 3.77 13.64
N GLN A 175 16.32 2.44 13.81
CA GLN A 175 17.37 1.53 13.32
C GLN A 175 17.11 1.11 11.87
N ALA A 176 15.84 1.04 11.46
CA ALA A 176 15.43 0.61 10.13
C ALA A 176 15.18 1.76 9.15
N TYR A 177 14.92 2.97 9.65
CA TYR A 177 14.52 4.13 8.86
C TYR A 177 15.35 5.38 9.18
N ASP A 178 15.59 6.21 8.16
CA ASP A 178 16.30 7.49 8.27
C ASP A 178 15.54 8.60 7.54
N ALA A 179 15.33 9.72 8.23
CA ALA A 179 14.65 10.91 7.72
C ALA A 179 15.61 12.06 7.34
N THR A 180 16.92 11.84 7.39
CA THR A 180 17.94 12.85 7.08
C THR A 180 17.79 13.37 5.66
N ASP A 181 17.62 12.46 4.70
CA ASP A 181 17.49 12.79 3.28
C ASP A 181 16.23 13.63 2.98
N GLU A 182 15.13 13.35 3.69
CA GLU A 182 13.88 14.12 3.60
C GLU A 182 14.01 15.51 4.23
N THR A 183 14.63 15.58 5.41
CA THR A 183 14.90 16.82 6.12
C THR A 183 15.72 17.79 5.27
N GLU A 184 16.74 17.26 4.60
CA GLU A 184 17.58 18.03 3.68
C GLU A 184 16.84 18.50 2.42
N ARG A 185 15.91 17.70 1.89
CA ARG A 185 15.04 18.12 0.77
C ARG A 185 14.15 19.29 1.18
N VAL A 186 13.50 19.21 2.34
CA VAL A 186 12.67 20.31 2.85
C VAL A 186 13.48 21.58 3.05
N ARG A 187 14.67 21.48 3.65
CA ARG A 187 15.56 22.63 3.85
C ARG A 187 15.90 23.33 2.53
N ARG A 188 16.25 22.55 1.51
CA ARG A 188 16.60 23.06 0.17
C ARG A 188 15.40 23.65 -0.56
N ALA A 189 14.22 23.06 -0.42
CA ALA A 189 12.99 23.58 -1.03
C ALA A 189 12.67 25.01 -0.55
N PHE A 190 13.00 25.35 0.70
CA PHE A 190 12.89 26.70 1.25
C PHE A 190 14.13 27.58 1.01
N GLY A 191 15.19 27.06 0.39
CA GLY A 191 16.44 27.80 0.15
C GLY A 191 17.20 28.18 1.42
N LEU A 192 17.03 27.43 2.52
CA LEU A 192 17.63 27.74 3.83
C LEU A 192 19.01 27.11 3.98
N HIS A 193 19.92 27.76 4.72
CA HIS A 193 21.18 27.17 5.17
C HIS A 193 20.97 26.36 6.47
N GLY A 194 21.91 25.47 6.81
CA GLY A 194 21.77 24.59 7.99
C GLY A 194 21.77 25.33 9.33
N ASP A 195 22.39 26.50 9.38
CA ASP A 195 22.50 27.40 10.53
C ASP A 195 21.50 28.56 10.48
N ASP A 196 20.58 28.59 9.51
CA ASP A 196 19.58 29.67 9.38
C ASP A 196 18.70 29.71 10.65
N PRO A 197 18.51 30.88 11.29
CA PRO A 197 17.71 31.00 12.51
C PRO A 197 16.23 30.64 12.30
N ARG A 198 15.76 30.57 11.05
CA ARG A 198 14.41 30.15 10.66
C ARG A 198 14.30 28.63 10.47
N TRP A 199 15.36 27.88 10.68
CA TRP A 199 15.40 26.43 10.52
C TRP A 199 15.58 25.72 11.87
N ARG A 200 14.70 24.75 12.15
CA ARG A 200 14.81 23.85 13.30
C ARG A 200 14.43 22.43 12.92
N VAL A 201 15.14 21.47 13.52
CA VAL A 201 14.85 20.03 13.40
C VAL A 201 14.70 19.48 14.80
N ALA A 202 13.62 18.73 15.04
CA ALA A 202 13.38 17.97 16.25
C ALA A 202 13.44 16.48 15.91
N VAL A 203 14.42 15.77 16.46
CA VAL A 203 14.61 14.34 16.21
C VAL A 203 14.03 13.54 17.37
N ASN A 204 13.03 12.72 17.09
CA ASN A 204 12.30 11.89 18.06
C ASN A 204 11.86 12.66 19.32
N PRO A 205 11.26 13.86 19.21
CA PRO A 205 10.85 14.58 20.40
C PRO A 205 9.74 13.83 21.14
N THR A 206 9.69 13.98 22.47
CA THR A 206 8.48 13.69 23.22
C THR A 206 7.42 14.74 22.92
N LEU A 207 6.15 14.43 23.19
CA LEU A 207 5.06 15.39 23.00
C LEU A 207 5.28 16.69 23.81
N GLY A 208 5.85 16.57 25.02
CA GLY A 208 6.21 17.72 25.86
C GLY A 208 7.36 18.55 25.29
N GLU A 209 8.42 17.90 24.79
CA GLU A 209 9.53 18.58 24.11
C GLU A 209 9.06 19.31 22.85
N LEU A 210 8.20 18.68 22.04
CA LEU A 210 7.62 19.31 20.86
C LEU A 210 6.78 20.54 21.23
N THR A 211 5.99 20.45 22.30
CA THR A 211 5.18 21.56 22.82
C THR A 211 6.07 22.74 23.23
N ALA A 212 7.12 22.48 24.01
CA ALA A 212 8.07 23.50 24.45
C ALA A 212 8.80 24.15 23.27
N LEU A 213 9.22 23.35 22.29
CA LEU A 213 9.87 23.83 21.07
C LEU A 213 8.94 24.72 20.24
N CYS A 214 7.68 24.33 20.05
CA CYS A 214 6.71 25.13 19.31
C CYS A 214 6.42 26.46 20.02
N ALA A 215 6.34 26.46 21.35
CA ALA A 215 6.15 27.67 22.15
C ALA A 215 7.32 28.66 21.99
N ALA A 216 8.56 28.15 21.99
CA ALA A 216 9.78 28.97 21.86
C ALA A 216 10.02 29.45 20.42
N PHE A 217 9.93 28.55 19.44
CA PHE A 217 10.30 28.80 18.05
C PHE A 217 9.16 29.42 17.21
N ARG A 218 7.90 29.17 17.61
CA ARG A 218 6.69 29.64 16.90
C ARG A 218 6.75 29.37 15.40
N PRO A 219 6.82 28.08 14.98
CA PRO A 219 6.95 27.71 13.58
C PRO A 219 5.75 28.20 12.76
N GLU A 220 6.05 28.59 11.53
CA GLU A 220 5.04 28.97 10.54
C GLU A 220 4.74 27.81 9.60
N VAL A 221 5.75 27.00 9.29
CA VAL A 221 5.62 25.73 8.59
C VAL A 221 6.11 24.62 9.52
N VAL A 222 5.33 23.55 9.64
CA VAL A 222 5.77 22.31 10.27
C VAL A 222 5.74 21.21 9.22
N HIS A 223 6.84 20.49 9.07
CA HIS A 223 6.89 19.26 8.30
C HIS A 223 7.11 18.10 9.26
N PHE A 224 6.16 17.20 9.36
CA PHE A 224 6.20 16.05 10.25
C PHE A 224 6.39 14.79 9.41
N CYS A 225 7.48 14.06 9.63
CA CYS A 225 7.77 12.79 8.97
C CYS A 225 7.97 11.68 9.99
N GLY A 226 7.48 10.48 9.68
CA GLY A 226 7.47 9.35 10.60
C GLY A 226 6.39 8.35 10.25
N PHE A 227 5.82 7.72 11.27
CA PHE A 227 4.77 6.72 11.12
C PHE A 227 3.45 7.17 11.73
N ASP A 228 2.35 6.91 11.02
CA ASP A 228 1.03 6.90 11.67
C ASP A 228 0.94 5.71 12.63
N ASN A 229 -0.02 5.72 13.55
CA ASN A 229 -0.12 4.66 14.56
C ASN A 229 -0.31 3.26 13.92
N HIS A 230 -1.06 3.14 12.83
CA HIS A 230 -1.33 1.84 12.19
C HIS A 230 -0.11 1.27 11.50
N GLU A 231 0.57 2.09 10.69
CA GLU A 231 1.81 1.67 10.04
C GLU A 231 2.90 1.41 11.09
N GLY A 232 3.07 2.32 12.05
CA GLY A 232 4.11 2.21 13.08
C GLY A 232 3.96 0.97 13.94
N ILE A 233 2.73 0.63 14.36
CA ILE A 233 2.45 -0.62 15.08
C ILE A 233 2.75 -1.83 14.21
N ALA A 234 2.33 -1.84 12.94
CA ALA A 234 2.61 -2.95 12.03
C ALA A 234 4.12 -3.14 11.79
N GLN A 235 4.90 -2.06 11.64
CA GLN A 235 6.34 -2.15 11.48
C GLN A 235 7.02 -2.64 12.77
N LEU A 236 6.59 -2.16 13.94
CA LEU A 236 7.12 -2.60 15.23
C LEU A 236 6.79 -4.05 15.56
N ALA A 237 5.58 -4.52 15.22
CA ALA A 237 5.17 -5.91 15.41
C ALA A 237 6.00 -6.87 14.54
N ASN A 238 6.37 -6.44 13.33
CA ASN A 238 7.21 -7.20 12.40
C ASN A 238 8.71 -6.91 12.55
N SER A 239 9.12 -6.18 13.59
CA SER A 239 10.52 -5.84 13.83
C SER A 239 11.25 -7.01 14.47
N ALA A 240 11.90 -7.82 13.63
CA ALA A 240 13.15 -8.53 13.90
C ALA A 240 13.50 -8.84 15.38
N GLY A 241 12.70 -9.68 16.05
CA GLY A 241 13.11 -10.40 17.26
C GLY A 241 12.89 -9.71 18.62
N THR A 242 12.21 -8.56 18.70
CA THR A 242 11.76 -8.01 19.99
C THR A 242 10.41 -7.34 19.84
N ASP A 243 9.36 -7.96 20.40
CA ASP A 243 8.05 -7.34 20.48
C ASP A 243 8.15 -6.07 21.35
N VAL A 244 7.97 -4.92 20.71
CA VAL A 244 8.19 -3.61 21.34
C VAL A 244 6.93 -3.19 22.07
N ALA A 245 7.06 -2.92 23.37
CA ALA A 245 5.93 -2.40 24.12
C ALA A 245 5.56 -0.98 23.66
N VAL A 246 4.31 -0.79 23.26
CA VAL A 246 3.75 0.50 22.84
C VAL A 246 2.65 0.90 23.82
N THR A 247 2.65 2.18 24.18
CA THR A 247 1.64 2.73 25.10
C THR A 247 0.57 3.50 24.33
N LEU A 248 -0.69 3.32 24.74
CA LEU A 248 -1.80 4.20 24.41
C LEU A 248 -2.42 4.67 25.73
N ARG A 249 -2.37 5.97 26.00
CA ARG A 249 -2.78 6.56 27.30
C ARG A 249 -2.04 5.88 28.47
N ASP A 250 -2.76 5.19 29.36
CA ASP A 250 -2.20 4.47 30.51
C ASP A 250 -1.98 2.98 30.25
N GLU A 251 -2.44 2.48 29.10
CA GLU A 251 -2.35 1.07 28.76
C GLU A 251 -1.09 0.76 27.95
N ARG A 252 -0.34 -0.24 28.40
CA ARG A 252 0.88 -0.70 27.75
C ARG A 252 0.71 -2.15 27.33
N ARG A 253 0.80 -2.39 26.03
CA ARG A 253 0.78 -3.73 25.43
C ARG A 253 1.93 -3.86 24.43
N SER A 254 2.12 -5.07 23.94
CA SER A 254 3.07 -5.33 22.86
C SER A 254 2.55 -4.79 21.52
N ALA A 255 3.43 -4.53 20.55
CA ALA A 255 3.02 -4.03 19.24
C ALA A 255 2.18 -5.09 18.50
N ALA A 256 2.55 -6.37 18.62
CA ALA A 256 1.79 -7.48 18.05
C ALA A 256 0.38 -7.57 18.66
N ASP A 257 0.25 -7.39 19.98
CA ASP A 257 -1.06 -7.42 20.65
C ASP A 257 -1.95 -6.25 20.22
N TRP A 258 -1.39 -5.06 20.04
CA TRP A 258 -2.14 -3.93 19.48
C TRP A 258 -2.61 -4.20 18.05
N GLN A 259 -1.77 -4.81 17.21
CA GLN A 259 -2.12 -5.10 15.82
C GLN A 259 -3.23 -6.16 15.68
N ARG A 260 -3.28 -7.14 16.60
CA ARG A 260 -4.31 -8.19 16.63
C ARG A 260 -5.67 -7.71 17.13
N ASP A 261 -5.69 -6.62 17.89
CA ASP A 261 -6.93 -6.04 18.41
C ASP A 261 -7.63 -5.19 17.33
N ASP A 262 -8.73 -5.71 16.76
CA ASP A 262 -9.59 -5.03 15.76
C ASP A 262 -10.10 -3.65 16.23
N LYS A 263 -9.99 -3.33 17.53
CA LYS A 263 -10.36 -2.03 18.12
C LYS A 263 -9.18 -1.27 18.73
N GLY A 264 -7.98 -1.83 18.72
CA GLY A 264 -6.87 -1.39 19.58
C GLY A 264 -6.08 -0.19 19.07
N VAL A 265 -5.89 -0.07 17.75
CA VAL A 265 -5.09 1.03 17.17
C VAL A 265 -5.98 2.22 16.81
N VAL A 266 -5.70 3.36 17.42
CA VAL A 266 -6.38 4.63 17.13
C VAL A 266 -5.64 5.41 16.06
N ASP A 267 -6.37 6.21 15.27
CA ASP A 267 -5.74 7.09 14.28
C ASP A 267 -4.86 8.13 15.01
N GLY A 268 -3.75 8.53 14.41
CA GLY A 268 -2.76 9.39 15.05
C GLY A 268 -1.35 9.13 14.55
N CYS A 269 -0.35 9.56 15.33
CA CYS A 269 1.06 9.35 14.98
C CYS A 269 1.84 8.73 16.13
N LEU A 270 2.82 7.91 15.79
CA LEU A 270 3.69 7.28 16.77
C LEU A 270 4.80 8.26 17.16
N MET A 271 4.99 8.49 18.46
CA MET A 271 6.02 9.38 19.02
C MET A 271 6.85 8.69 20.10
N ARG A 272 7.93 9.35 20.54
CA ARG A 272 8.76 8.88 21.66
C ARG A 272 8.16 9.34 22.99
N ARG A 273 8.14 8.47 24.00
CA ARG A 273 7.83 8.83 25.40
C ARG A 273 9.11 9.20 26.17
N SER A 274 8.98 9.81 27.34
CA SER A 274 10.11 10.19 28.20
C SER A 274 11.04 9.02 28.60
N ASP A 275 10.55 7.78 28.62
CA ASP A 275 11.34 6.58 28.87
C ASP A 275 11.96 5.97 27.59
N GLY A 276 11.82 6.64 26.45
CA GLY A 276 12.37 6.23 25.15
C GLY A 276 11.49 5.26 24.36
N LEU A 277 10.43 4.72 24.95
CA LEU A 277 9.53 3.79 24.28
C LEU A 277 8.55 4.50 23.34
N PRO A 278 8.02 3.80 22.31
CA PRO A 278 6.98 4.34 21.46
C PRO A 278 5.66 4.56 22.21
N VAL A 279 4.95 5.63 21.85
CA VAL A 279 3.61 5.98 22.33
C VAL A 279 2.74 6.39 21.15
N MET A 280 1.51 5.87 21.11
CA MET A 280 0.49 6.32 20.17
C MET A 280 -0.07 7.67 20.62
N VAL A 281 0.07 8.69 19.78
CA VAL A 281 -0.44 10.05 20.04
C VAL A 281 -1.66 10.30 19.19
N ALA A 282 -2.77 10.70 19.82
CA ALA A 282 -4.00 11.00 19.13
C ALA A 282 -3.93 12.38 18.43
N PRO A 283 -4.67 12.62 17.34
CA PRO A 283 -4.64 13.89 16.62
C PRO A 283 -4.89 15.14 17.47
N PRO A 284 -5.82 15.16 18.46
CA PRO A 284 -6.00 16.31 19.33
C PRO A 284 -4.77 16.64 20.18
N GLU A 285 -4.03 15.63 20.62
CA GLU A 285 -2.82 15.79 21.43
C GLU A 285 -1.68 16.38 20.59
N LEU A 286 -1.48 15.86 19.36
CA LEU A 286 -0.56 16.44 18.40
C LEU A 286 -0.94 17.88 18.05
N ALA A 287 -2.22 18.14 17.79
CA ALA A 287 -2.73 19.48 17.50
C ALA A 287 -2.45 20.45 18.65
N HIS A 288 -2.64 20.00 19.90
CA HIS A 288 -2.31 20.78 21.08
C HIS A 288 -0.80 21.08 21.16
N ALA A 289 0.07 20.09 20.92
CA ALA A 289 1.52 20.29 20.96
C ALA A 289 2.00 21.31 19.92
N LEU A 290 1.47 21.25 18.69
CA LEU A 290 1.84 22.16 17.60
C LEU A 290 1.32 23.60 17.80
N THR A 291 0.18 23.77 18.48
CA THR A 291 -0.53 25.06 18.60
C THR A 291 -0.51 25.65 20.00
N GLY A 292 -0.05 24.90 21.01
CA GLY A 292 -0.08 25.30 22.41
C GLY A 292 -1.51 25.54 22.90
N GLY A 293 -2.46 24.75 22.38
CA GLY A 293 -3.89 24.98 22.58
C GLY A 293 -4.42 26.25 21.88
N GLY A 294 -3.91 26.56 20.69
CA GLY A 294 -4.30 27.73 19.90
C GLY A 294 -3.57 29.05 20.21
N ARG A 295 -2.54 29.00 21.07
CA ARG A 295 -1.64 30.14 21.36
C ARG A 295 -0.77 30.52 20.17
N HIS A 296 -0.42 29.55 19.32
CA HIS A 296 0.27 29.74 18.06
C HIS A 296 -0.54 29.17 16.90
N ARG A 297 -0.33 29.72 15.70
CA ARG A 297 -1.09 29.40 14.49
C ARG A 297 -0.14 29.12 13.32
N PRO A 298 0.38 27.89 13.19
CA PRO A 298 1.14 27.49 12.01
C PRO A 298 0.31 27.74 10.74
N PHE A 299 0.94 28.29 9.72
CA PHE A 299 0.32 28.49 8.42
C PHE A 299 0.07 27.17 7.70
N PHE A 300 1.05 26.29 7.72
CA PHE A 300 0.96 25.01 7.03
C PHE A 300 1.61 23.90 7.83
N VAL A 301 0.92 22.75 7.91
CA VAL A 301 1.48 21.51 8.44
C VAL A 301 1.45 20.42 7.37
N GLY A 302 2.62 19.97 6.92
CA GLY A 302 2.76 18.85 6.01
C GLY A 302 3.02 17.57 6.78
N LEU A 303 2.08 16.62 6.75
CA LEU A 303 2.18 15.31 7.39
C LEU A 303 2.67 14.29 6.35
N ASN A 304 3.96 13.97 6.37
CA ASN A 304 4.49 12.83 5.63
C ASN A 304 4.33 11.54 6.45
N LEU A 305 3.06 11.17 6.61
CA LEU A 305 2.59 9.99 7.33
C LEU A 305 1.49 9.35 6.48
N TRP A 306 1.43 8.02 6.42
CA TRP A 306 0.27 7.34 5.85
C TRP A 306 -0.99 7.64 6.68
N ASN A 307 -2.17 7.44 6.10
CA ASN A 307 -3.48 7.59 6.81
C ASN A 307 -3.71 8.95 7.51
N SER A 308 -2.99 10.00 7.13
CA SER A 308 -2.99 11.30 7.82
C SER A 308 -3.99 12.30 7.25
N ALA A 309 -4.39 12.16 5.98
CA ALA A 309 -5.32 13.05 5.31
C ALA A 309 -6.71 13.05 5.94
N ALA A 310 -7.24 11.88 6.29
CA ALA A 310 -8.64 11.72 6.64
C ALA A 310 -8.96 12.15 8.08
N ARG A 311 -8.01 11.99 9.01
CA ARG A 311 -8.23 12.25 10.45
C ARG A 311 -7.23 13.16 11.11
N ILE A 312 -5.93 12.96 10.87
CA ILE A 312 -4.90 13.76 11.54
C ILE A 312 -4.98 15.21 11.06
N ALA A 313 -4.89 15.42 9.74
CA ALA A 313 -4.94 16.74 9.12
C ALA A 313 -6.16 17.58 9.54
N PRO A 314 -7.43 17.12 9.40
CA PRO A 314 -8.60 17.92 9.75
C PRO A 314 -8.68 18.32 11.23
N GLN A 315 -8.15 17.50 12.14
CA GLN A 315 -8.16 17.80 13.59
C GLN A 315 -7.13 18.85 14.01
N LEU A 316 -6.14 19.16 13.15
CA LEU A 316 -5.20 20.25 13.41
C LEU A 316 -5.84 21.65 13.26
N LEU A 317 -6.86 21.77 12.40
CA LEU A 317 -7.42 23.08 12.03
C LEU A 317 -8.23 23.77 13.15
N PRO A 318 -9.10 23.06 13.91
CA PRO A 318 -9.78 23.62 15.07
C PRO A 318 -8.83 24.17 16.13
N ALA A 319 -7.67 23.51 16.30
CA ALA A 319 -6.62 23.89 17.24
C ALA A 319 -5.84 25.15 16.81
N GLY A 320 -5.93 25.59 15.54
CA GLY A 320 -5.36 26.86 15.08
C GLY A 320 -4.42 26.77 13.89
N VAL A 321 -4.15 25.58 13.35
CA VAL A 321 -3.44 25.41 12.08
C VAL A 321 -4.30 25.95 10.93
N LEU A 322 -3.71 26.75 10.04
CA LEU A 322 -4.44 27.34 8.91
C LEU A 322 -4.73 26.32 7.81
N ALA A 323 -3.75 25.48 7.48
CA ALA A 323 -3.88 24.41 6.51
C ALA A 323 -3.00 23.21 6.85
N ALA A 324 -3.46 22.02 6.51
CA ALA A 324 -2.74 20.78 6.72
C ALA A 324 -2.86 19.87 5.50
N MET A 325 -1.81 19.12 5.21
CA MET A 325 -1.79 18.12 4.15
C MET A 325 -1.39 16.77 4.72
N GLY A 326 -1.99 15.71 4.19
CA GLY A 326 -1.58 14.35 4.48
C GLY A 326 -1.97 13.39 3.36
N PHE A 327 -1.79 12.10 3.63
CA PHE A 327 -2.09 11.02 2.69
C PHE A 327 -3.32 10.21 3.10
N GLN A 328 -4.14 9.82 2.13
CA GLN A 328 -5.38 9.04 2.38
C GLN A 328 -5.07 7.63 2.91
N ASP A 329 -4.02 7.01 2.39
CA ASP A 329 -3.57 5.66 2.73
C ASP A 329 -2.07 5.54 2.47
N ALA A 330 -1.58 4.35 2.08
CA ALA A 330 -0.19 4.17 1.70
C ALA A 330 0.15 4.94 0.42
N PHE A 331 1.23 5.71 0.47
CA PHE A 331 1.71 6.47 -0.67
C PHE A 331 3.19 6.15 -0.92
N ASP A 332 3.62 6.26 -2.18
CA ASP A 332 5.01 6.01 -2.54
C ASP A 332 5.91 7.10 -1.94
N ASP A 333 6.87 6.72 -1.10
CA ASP A 333 7.73 7.66 -0.38
C ASP A 333 8.56 8.57 -1.30
N ALA A 334 8.99 8.04 -2.46
CA ALA A 334 9.76 8.82 -3.42
C ALA A 334 8.89 9.91 -4.06
N LEU A 335 7.62 9.63 -4.33
CA LEU A 335 6.63 10.59 -4.80
C LEU A 335 6.16 11.56 -3.72
N ALA A 336 5.96 11.08 -2.48
CA ALA A 336 5.63 11.94 -1.34
C ALA A 336 6.72 13.01 -1.13
N GLY A 337 7.98 12.58 -1.10
CA GLY A 337 9.12 13.49 -0.97
C GLY A 337 9.20 14.51 -2.11
N TYR A 338 9.00 14.07 -3.36
CA TYR A 338 8.98 14.95 -4.52
C TYR A 338 7.83 15.97 -4.48
N PHE A 339 6.64 15.53 -4.05
CA PHE A 339 5.48 16.39 -3.91
C PHE A 339 5.71 17.49 -2.88
N PHE A 340 6.20 17.15 -1.68
CA PHE A 340 6.50 18.13 -0.63
C PHE A 340 7.61 19.10 -1.06
N GLU A 341 8.69 18.59 -1.66
CA GLU A 341 9.77 19.43 -2.19
C GLU A 341 9.24 20.46 -3.18
N THR A 342 8.41 20.03 -4.13
CA THR A 342 7.81 20.93 -5.12
C THR A 342 6.84 21.91 -4.47
N LEU A 343 5.98 21.46 -3.56
CA LEU A 343 5.01 22.29 -2.85
C LEU A 343 5.70 23.41 -2.07
N TYR A 344 6.74 23.08 -1.30
CA TYR A 344 7.46 24.05 -0.47
C TYR A 344 8.20 25.08 -1.33
N ALA A 345 8.84 24.65 -2.42
CA ALA A 345 9.45 25.56 -3.37
C ALA A 345 8.42 26.54 -3.99
N GLN A 346 7.24 26.03 -4.37
CA GLN A 346 6.17 26.87 -4.92
C GLN A 346 5.53 27.78 -3.87
N LEU A 347 5.40 27.35 -2.61
CA LEU A 347 4.87 28.20 -1.53
C LEU A 347 5.73 29.45 -1.32
N ALA A 348 7.06 29.27 -1.30
CA ALA A 348 7.99 30.39 -1.21
C ALA A 348 7.91 31.31 -2.44
N ALA A 349 7.82 30.74 -3.65
CA ALA A 349 7.77 31.51 -4.90
C ALA A 349 6.44 32.26 -5.12
N GLN A 350 5.30 31.70 -4.68
CA GLN A 350 3.97 32.24 -4.91
C GLN A 350 3.48 33.16 -3.79
N ALA A 351 4.40 33.77 -3.03
CA ALA A 351 4.08 34.62 -1.88
C ALA A 351 3.07 33.97 -0.92
N TRP A 352 3.26 32.68 -0.62
CA TRP A 352 2.42 31.89 0.28
C TRP A 352 0.97 31.64 -0.21
N ASN A 353 0.72 31.73 -1.52
CA ASN A 353 -0.55 31.32 -2.13
C ASN A 353 -0.66 29.78 -2.22
N LEU A 354 -1.12 29.18 -1.13
CA LEU A 354 -1.22 27.73 -0.97
C LEU A 354 -2.05 27.01 -2.05
N PRO A 355 -3.26 27.47 -2.43
CA PRO A 355 -4.01 26.81 -3.51
C PRO A 355 -3.24 26.70 -4.83
N VAL A 356 -2.54 27.78 -5.23
CA VAL A 356 -1.77 27.81 -6.47
C VAL A 356 -0.53 26.91 -6.37
N ALA A 357 0.19 26.98 -5.25
CA ALA A 357 1.35 26.13 -5.00
C ALA A 357 0.98 24.63 -5.02
N PHE A 358 -0.15 24.27 -4.43
CA PHE A 358 -0.64 22.89 -4.42
C PHE A 358 -0.99 22.37 -5.83
N GLU A 359 -1.66 23.19 -6.66
CA GLU A 359 -1.96 22.82 -8.04
C GLU A 359 -0.71 22.61 -8.89
N GLN A 360 0.29 23.47 -8.73
CA GLN A 360 1.56 23.35 -9.44
C GLN A 360 2.35 22.11 -8.99
N ALA A 361 2.36 21.81 -7.69
CA ALA A 361 2.95 20.56 -7.18
C ALA A 361 2.25 19.33 -7.74
N TRP A 362 0.91 19.36 -7.84
CA TRP A 362 0.16 18.28 -8.48
C TRP A 362 0.44 18.16 -9.98
N ALA A 363 0.53 19.27 -10.70
CA ALA A 363 0.85 19.27 -12.12
C ALA A 363 2.24 18.66 -12.38
N ALA A 364 3.24 19.03 -11.56
CA ALA A 364 4.58 18.45 -11.61
C ALA A 364 4.59 16.96 -11.27
N THR A 365 3.84 16.54 -10.26
CA THR A 365 3.79 15.12 -9.86
C THR A 365 3.14 14.24 -10.94
N ARG A 366 2.09 14.74 -11.61
CA ARG A 366 1.41 14.04 -12.72
C ARG A 366 2.29 13.87 -13.96
N SER A 367 3.29 14.71 -14.18
CA SER A 367 4.21 14.53 -15.31
C SER A 367 5.28 13.47 -15.05
N GLN A 368 5.44 13.01 -13.80
CA GLN A 368 6.48 12.05 -13.42
C GLN A 368 5.98 10.59 -13.46
N VAL A 369 4.69 10.33 -13.24
CA VAL A 369 4.14 8.98 -13.06
C VAL A 369 2.69 8.88 -13.53
N ASP A 370 2.34 7.74 -14.11
CA ASP A 370 0.95 7.29 -14.29
C ASP A 370 0.32 6.93 -12.93
N LEU A 371 -0.02 7.96 -12.15
CA LEU A 371 -0.82 7.81 -10.94
C LEU A 371 -2.30 7.75 -11.29
N VAL A 372 -3.07 6.95 -10.54
CA VAL A 372 -4.53 7.03 -10.61
C VAL A 372 -4.94 8.47 -10.24
N PRO A 373 -5.57 9.24 -11.15
CA PRO A 373 -5.77 10.66 -10.94
C PRO A 373 -6.66 10.96 -9.74
N GLY A 374 -6.21 11.85 -8.84
CA GLY A 374 -6.97 12.25 -7.65
C GLY A 374 -6.82 11.30 -6.46
N THR A 375 -5.81 10.44 -6.45
CA THR A 375 -5.56 9.54 -5.32
C THR A 375 -4.50 10.10 -4.36
N GLY A 376 -4.64 9.73 -3.09
CA GLY A 376 -3.52 9.68 -2.16
C GLY A 376 -3.19 10.97 -1.41
N ILE A 377 -3.39 12.18 -1.93
CA ILE A 377 -3.03 13.44 -1.23
C ILE A 377 -4.25 14.33 -1.02
N ALA A 378 -4.50 14.75 0.22
CA ALA A 378 -5.56 15.70 0.54
C ALA A 378 -5.00 16.95 1.22
N LEU A 379 -5.46 18.11 0.75
CA LEU A 379 -5.20 19.41 1.38
C LEU A 379 -6.46 19.88 2.12
N TRP A 380 -6.32 20.10 3.42
CA TRP A 380 -7.33 20.74 4.26
C TRP A 380 -6.94 22.18 4.56
N ALA A 381 -7.91 23.09 4.50
CA ALA A 381 -7.74 24.45 4.98
C ALA A 381 -8.94 24.93 5.77
N ARG A 382 -8.67 25.88 6.65
CA ARG A 382 -9.67 26.56 7.47
C ARG A 382 -10.17 27.85 6.81
N ALA A 383 -9.37 28.40 5.90
CA ALA A 383 -9.75 29.56 5.11
C ALA A 383 -10.33 29.09 3.76
N PRO A 384 -11.25 29.86 3.15
CA PRO A 384 -11.73 29.57 1.81
C PRO A 384 -10.58 29.49 0.79
N LEU A 385 -10.51 28.37 0.06
CA LEU A 385 -9.47 28.10 -0.95
C LEU A 385 -9.84 28.59 -2.37
N VAL A 386 -11.04 29.18 -2.50
CA VAL A 386 -11.54 29.85 -3.70
C VAL A 386 -11.90 31.28 -3.33
N ALA A 387 -11.34 32.26 -4.03
CA ALA A 387 -11.63 33.67 -3.78
C ALA A 387 -13.11 33.98 -4.10
N GLN A 388 -13.82 34.60 -3.15
CA GLN A 388 -15.14 35.16 -3.42
C GLN A 388 -14.98 36.44 -4.25
N ARG A 389 -15.84 36.64 -5.27
CA ARG A 389 -15.82 37.73 -6.25
C ARG A 389 -16.04 39.15 -5.67
N SER A 390 -15.87 39.36 -4.35
CA SER A 390 -16.28 40.57 -3.63
C SER A 390 -15.13 41.44 -3.12
N ALA A 391 -13.86 41.09 -3.37
CA ALA A 391 -12.73 41.98 -3.09
C ALA A 391 -12.32 42.75 -4.36
N PRO A 392 -11.93 44.04 -4.26
CA PRO A 392 -11.40 44.78 -5.39
C PRO A 392 -10.24 43.98 -5.98
N HIS A 393 -10.25 43.84 -7.29
CA HIS A 393 -9.19 43.20 -8.08
C HIS A 393 -7.82 43.74 -7.63
N LEU A 394 -7.09 42.99 -6.81
CA LEU A 394 -5.64 42.99 -6.94
C LEU A 394 -5.38 42.42 -8.33
N ALA A 395 -4.76 43.24 -9.16
CA ALA A 395 -4.52 42.98 -10.57
C ALA A 395 -4.10 41.52 -10.79
N ARG A 396 -4.62 40.88 -11.85
CA ARG A 396 -4.00 39.68 -12.40
C ARG A 396 -2.51 39.97 -12.47
N PRO A 397 -1.63 39.19 -11.83
CA PRO A 397 -0.25 39.18 -12.27
C PRO A 397 -0.34 38.82 -13.74
N ALA A 398 0.19 39.68 -14.61
CA ALA A 398 0.50 39.31 -15.98
C ALA A 398 1.12 37.92 -15.93
N ALA A 399 0.77 37.05 -16.89
CA ALA A 399 1.36 35.72 -17.03
C ALA A 399 2.87 35.86 -16.77
N ALA A 400 3.29 35.51 -15.55
CA ALA A 400 4.66 35.67 -15.15
C ALA A 400 5.34 34.60 -15.97
N ALA A 401 6.02 35.03 -17.04
CA ALA A 401 6.89 34.21 -17.84
C ALA A 401 7.61 33.30 -16.85
N ALA A 402 7.38 31.98 -16.99
CA ALA A 402 7.79 30.96 -16.05
C ALA A 402 9.09 31.41 -15.39
N ALA A 403 8.97 31.92 -14.16
CA ALA A 403 10.12 32.52 -13.50
C ALA A 403 11.14 31.40 -13.49
N ARG A 404 12.23 31.58 -14.25
CA ARG A 404 13.33 30.62 -14.30
C ARG A 404 13.64 30.36 -12.84
N VAL A 405 13.37 29.13 -12.41
CA VAL A 405 13.83 28.60 -11.12
C VAL A 405 15.24 29.16 -10.97
N PRO A 406 15.55 29.91 -9.89
CA PRO A 406 16.86 30.51 -9.73
C PRO A 406 17.87 29.43 -10.05
N SER A 407 18.83 29.71 -10.93
CA SER A 407 19.79 28.70 -11.39
C SER A 407 20.51 28.18 -10.16
N VAL A 408 19.97 27.10 -9.61
CA VAL A 408 20.62 26.30 -8.59
C VAL A 408 21.93 25.96 -9.25
N SER A 409 23.05 26.36 -8.62
CA SER A 409 24.39 25.94 -9.00
C SER A 409 24.29 24.52 -9.52
N ARG A 410 24.54 24.31 -10.84
CA ARG A 410 24.24 23.05 -11.53
C ARG A 410 24.79 21.94 -10.66
N ALA A 411 23.91 21.23 -9.96
CA ALA A 411 24.36 20.29 -8.95
C ALA A 411 25.21 19.25 -9.67
N LEU A 412 26.46 19.08 -9.23
CA LEU A 412 27.35 18.05 -9.74
C LEU A 412 26.61 16.72 -9.68
N LEU A 413 26.60 16.02 -10.82
CA LEU A 413 25.97 14.72 -10.93
C LEU A 413 26.62 13.76 -9.95
N ARG A 414 25.81 13.17 -9.07
CA ARG A 414 26.23 12.20 -8.05
C ARG A 414 25.38 10.94 -8.15
N ALA A 415 25.97 9.80 -7.82
CA ALA A 415 25.24 8.55 -7.61
C ALA A 415 25.03 8.32 -6.11
N VAL A 416 23.82 7.99 -5.71
CA VAL A 416 23.47 7.52 -4.37
C VAL A 416 23.20 6.02 -4.50
N VAL A 417 24.06 5.19 -3.91
CA VAL A 417 24.03 3.73 -4.05
C VAL A 417 24.05 3.12 -2.66
N GLU A 418 22.96 2.45 -2.31
CA GLU A 418 22.73 1.80 -1.01
C GLU A 418 22.21 0.36 -1.30
N PRO A 419 23.12 -0.62 -1.48
CA PRO A 419 22.73 -2.01 -1.71
C PRO A 419 22.13 -2.65 -0.47
N ARG A 420 21.31 -3.69 -0.67
CA ARG A 420 20.89 -4.57 0.42
C ARG A 420 22.05 -5.44 0.88
N THR A 421 22.06 -5.76 2.18
CA THR A 421 23.09 -6.62 2.80
C THR A 421 22.80 -8.11 2.64
N GLU A 422 21.57 -8.47 2.30
CA GLU A 422 21.13 -9.84 2.07
C GLU A 422 20.23 -9.88 0.83
N PHE A 423 20.25 -10.98 0.11
CA PHE A 423 19.42 -11.16 -1.08
C PHE A 423 18.68 -12.49 -1.07
N ASN A 424 17.37 -12.38 -1.23
CA ASN A 424 16.46 -13.50 -1.31
C ASN A 424 16.21 -13.88 -2.78
N TYR A 425 16.29 -15.17 -3.09
CA TYR A 425 16.16 -15.63 -4.47
C TYR A 425 14.76 -15.38 -5.04
N ALA A 426 13.70 -15.56 -4.26
CA ALA A 426 12.33 -15.35 -4.73
C ALA A 426 12.08 -13.88 -5.10
N GLU A 427 12.59 -12.94 -4.30
CA GLU A 427 12.51 -11.52 -4.67
C GLU A 427 13.22 -11.24 -5.99
N LEU A 428 14.45 -11.75 -6.17
CA LEU A 428 15.23 -11.55 -7.39
C LEU A 428 14.59 -12.19 -8.61
N HIS A 429 14.06 -13.40 -8.45
CA HIS A 429 13.44 -14.18 -9.51
C HIS A 429 12.23 -13.46 -10.11
N ASN A 430 11.48 -12.76 -9.27
CA ASN A 430 10.25 -12.08 -9.66
C ASN A 430 10.42 -10.58 -9.97
N GLN A 431 11.66 -10.06 -10.04
CA GLN A 431 11.96 -8.68 -10.49
C GLN A 431 11.57 -8.40 -11.97
N GLY A 432 10.81 -9.30 -12.59
CA GLY A 432 10.33 -9.23 -13.96
C GLY A 432 9.25 -8.16 -14.18
N ASP A 433 8.42 -7.88 -13.17
CA ASP A 433 7.26 -7.00 -13.31
C ASP A 433 7.67 -5.56 -13.67
N PRO A 434 7.33 -5.04 -14.87
CA PRO A 434 7.57 -3.64 -15.25
C PRO A 434 6.91 -2.62 -14.31
N ALA A 435 5.87 -3.02 -13.56
CA ALA A 435 5.21 -2.19 -12.56
C ALA A 435 5.98 -2.15 -11.22
N GLU A 436 6.96 -3.03 -11.03
CA GLU A 436 7.74 -3.08 -9.79
C GLU A 436 8.73 -1.92 -9.72
N LYS A 437 8.38 -0.90 -8.91
CA LYS A 437 9.23 0.28 -8.69
C LYS A 437 10.34 0.06 -7.66
N ARG A 438 10.33 -1.06 -6.93
CA ARG A 438 11.28 -1.36 -5.85
C ARG A 438 12.36 -2.32 -6.36
N SER A 439 13.60 -2.11 -5.93
CA SER A 439 14.70 -3.02 -6.21
C SER A 439 14.78 -4.10 -5.14
N ALA A 440 15.09 -5.36 -5.52
CA ALA A 440 15.51 -6.37 -4.55
C ALA A 440 17.04 -6.47 -4.38
N LEU A 441 17.82 -5.63 -5.07
CA LEU A 441 19.27 -5.51 -4.85
C LEU A 441 19.65 -4.26 -4.08
N PHE A 442 18.86 -3.19 -4.17
CA PHE A 442 19.18 -1.89 -3.59
C PHE A 442 18.05 -1.37 -2.71
N HIS A 443 18.39 -0.81 -1.54
CA HIS A 443 17.48 0.09 -0.84
C HIS A 443 17.31 1.38 -1.65
N ARG A 444 18.41 1.86 -2.25
CA ARG A 444 18.40 3.01 -3.15
C ARG A 444 19.50 2.90 -4.21
N PHE A 445 19.15 3.19 -5.46
CA PHE A 445 20.13 3.50 -6.50
C PHE A 445 19.57 4.64 -7.34
N GLU A 446 20.13 5.85 -7.17
CA GLU A 446 19.68 7.05 -7.87
C GLU A 446 20.85 7.84 -8.45
N LEU A 447 20.65 8.38 -9.66
CA LEU A 447 21.50 9.42 -10.22
C LEU A 447 20.83 10.78 -9.98
N ARG A 448 21.54 11.71 -9.32
CA ARG A 448 21.04 13.04 -8.94
C ARG A 448 21.96 14.12 -9.52
N GLY A 449 21.44 15.03 -10.35
CA GLY A 449 22.22 16.12 -10.96
C GLY A 449 21.42 16.94 -11.96
N ALA A 450 21.95 18.07 -12.41
CA ALA A 450 21.24 18.92 -13.37
C ALA A 450 21.06 18.22 -14.74
N VAL A 451 19.86 18.32 -15.33
CA VAL A 451 19.61 17.87 -16.70
C VAL A 451 20.30 18.84 -17.67
N THR A 452 21.13 18.31 -18.56
CA THR A 452 21.82 19.08 -19.61
C THR A 452 21.10 18.95 -20.95
N GLN A 453 21.37 19.88 -21.88
CA GLN A 453 21.02 19.71 -23.29
C GLN A 453 22.31 19.78 -24.11
N PRO A 454 22.72 18.71 -24.82
CA PRO A 454 22.08 17.38 -24.87
C PRO A 454 22.08 16.65 -23.50
N PRO A 455 21.16 15.68 -23.29
CA PRO A 455 21.07 14.96 -22.02
C PRO A 455 22.34 14.19 -21.70
N THR A 456 22.76 14.28 -20.44
CA THR A 456 23.96 13.58 -19.94
C THR A 456 23.69 12.08 -19.91
N ARG A 457 24.65 11.27 -20.38
CA ARG A 457 24.58 9.82 -20.37
C ARG A 457 25.49 9.24 -19.30
N ALA A 458 24.97 8.28 -18.53
CA ALA A 458 25.69 7.58 -17.49
C ALA A 458 25.78 6.08 -17.83
N GLN A 459 27.00 5.55 -17.87
CA GLN A 459 27.24 4.11 -17.96
C GLN A 459 27.19 3.52 -16.57
N VAL A 460 26.34 2.52 -16.38
CA VAL A 460 26.11 1.86 -15.09
C VAL A 460 26.48 0.39 -15.26
N LEU A 461 27.42 -0.07 -14.43
CA LEU A 461 27.85 -1.45 -14.32
C LEU A 461 27.55 -1.96 -12.92
N VAL A 462 26.85 -3.10 -12.85
CA VAL A 462 26.60 -3.82 -11.61
C VAL A 462 27.00 -5.28 -11.82
N GLU A 463 27.89 -5.80 -10.99
CA GLU A 463 28.36 -7.19 -11.07
C GLU A 463 28.18 -7.89 -9.73
N LEU A 464 27.43 -9.00 -9.73
CA LEU A 464 27.25 -9.88 -8.59
C LEU A 464 28.13 -11.13 -8.75
N ASN A 465 28.98 -11.38 -7.76
CA ASN A 465 29.82 -12.56 -7.73
C ASN A 465 28.97 -13.82 -7.43
N CYS A 466 29.06 -14.84 -8.27
CA CYS A 466 28.27 -16.07 -8.16
C CYS A 466 29.18 -17.31 -8.12
N GLY A 467 30.40 -17.16 -7.57
CA GLY A 467 31.42 -18.21 -7.53
C GLY A 467 32.37 -18.08 -8.73
N ILE A 468 32.36 -19.06 -9.63
CA ILE A 468 33.16 -19.01 -10.87
C ILE A 468 32.55 -18.07 -11.93
N GLU A 469 31.26 -17.77 -11.80
CA GLU A 469 30.51 -16.90 -12.70
C GLU A 469 30.30 -15.51 -12.05
N ARG A 470 30.09 -14.49 -12.88
CA ARG A 470 29.60 -13.18 -12.45
C ARG A 470 28.31 -12.87 -13.19
N ALA A 471 27.25 -12.59 -12.45
CA ALA A 471 26.03 -12.02 -13.01
C ALA A 471 26.28 -10.52 -13.24
N ARG A 472 26.12 -10.06 -14.48
CA ARG A 472 26.45 -8.69 -14.89
C ARG A 472 25.23 -7.98 -15.47
N TYR A 473 25.01 -6.76 -15.03
CA TYR A 473 24.13 -5.78 -15.66
C TYR A 473 24.96 -4.59 -16.12
N GLU A 474 24.78 -4.20 -17.36
CA GLU A 474 25.44 -3.04 -17.94
C GLU A 474 24.45 -2.27 -18.81
N ALA A 475 24.33 -0.97 -18.57
CA ALA A 475 23.43 -0.12 -19.33
C ALA A 475 23.95 1.31 -19.44
N GLU A 476 23.63 1.95 -20.57
CA GLU A 476 23.72 3.40 -20.70
C GLU A 476 22.36 4.02 -20.32
N ILE A 477 22.40 4.97 -19.39
CA ILE A 477 21.25 5.67 -18.85
C ILE A 477 21.30 7.12 -19.34
N GLU A 478 20.32 7.51 -20.13
CA GLU A 478 20.09 8.91 -20.47
C GLU A 478 19.37 9.62 -19.32
N LEU A 479 19.96 10.72 -18.83
CA LEU A 479 19.38 11.52 -17.75
C LEU A 479 18.41 12.55 -18.33
N THR A 480 17.13 12.20 -18.32
CA THR A 480 16.03 13.08 -18.76
C THR A 480 15.45 13.94 -17.64
N GLN A 481 15.80 13.62 -16.39
CA GLN A 481 15.27 14.24 -15.18
C GLN A 481 16.38 14.40 -14.13
N GLU A 482 16.24 15.37 -13.24
CA GLU A 482 17.28 15.70 -12.25
C GLU A 482 17.54 14.56 -11.25
N ARG A 483 16.57 13.66 -11.10
CA ARG A 483 16.65 12.45 -10.29
C ARG A 483 16.18 11.26 -11.12
N THR A 484 17.08 10.33 -11.39
CA THR A 484 16.76 9.08 -12.09
C THR A 484 16.98 7.90 -11.16
N SER A 485 15.91 7.23 -10.73
CA SER A 485 16.00 5.97 -9.99
C SER A 485 16.34 4.82 -10.93
N LEU A 486 17.28 3.97 -10.51
CA LEU A 486 17.79 2.84 -11.30
C LEU A 486 17.49 1.48 -10.68
N GLY A 487 17.10 1.43 -9.40
CA GLY A 487 16.99 0.18 -8.66
C GLY A 487 16.12 -0.88 -9.34
N ALA A 488 14.94 -0.50 -9.84
CA ALA A 488 14.01 -1.40 -10.55
C ALA A 488 14.49 -1.80 -11.96
N ARG A 489 15.39 -1.03 -12.56
CA ARG A 489 15.93 -1.31 -13.90
C ARG A 489 17.04 -2.35 -13.88
N ILE A 490 17.75 -2.47 -12.76
CA ILE A 490 18.89 -3.37 -12.61
C ILE A 490 18.38 -4.77 -12.29
N LYS A 491 18.39 -5.64 -13.30
CA LYS A 491 18.01 -7.05 -13.18
C LYS A 491 19.24 -7.93 -13.35
N MET A 492 19.45 -8.88 -12.44
CA MET A 492 20.57 -9.82 -12.51
C MET A 492 20.16 -11.12 -13.20
N PRO A 493 20.99 -11.67 -14.11
CA PRO A 493 20.77 -13.04 -14.58
C PRO A 493 20.99 -14.03 -13.43
N LEU A 494 19.96 -14.81 -13.08
CA LEU A 494 19.99 -15.80 -11.99
C LEU A 494 20.30 -17.22 -12.49
N THR A 495 21.01 -17.32 -13.61
CA THR A 495 21.35 -18.59 -14.30
C THR A 495 22.52 -19.32 -13.65
N ALA A 496 23.30 -18.67 -12.80
CA ALA A 496 24.42 -19.28 -12.10
C ALA A 496 23.96 -20.45 -11.22
N ARG A 497 24.67 -21.59 -11.35
CA ARG A 497 24.33 -22.80 -10.59
C ARG A 497 24.42 -22.57 -9.08
N LEU A 498 25.43 -21.81 -8.63
CA LEU A 498 25.64 -21.51 -7.22
C LEU A 498 24.35 -20.98 -6.58
N MET A 499 23.72 -19.97 -7.17
CA MET A 499 22.50 -19.35 -6.65
C MET A 499 21.34 -20.32 -6.45
N ARG A 500 21.25 -21.38 -7.27
CA ARG A 500 20.18 -22.40 -7.19
C ARG A 500 20.56 -23.60 -6.33
N SER A 501 21.82 -23.71 -5.89
CA SER A 501 22.33 -24.85 -5.13
C SER A 501 22.78 -24.51 -3.72
N VAL A 502 22.76 -23.24 -3.33
CA VAL A 502 23.14 -22.81 -1.98
C VAL A 502 22.15 -23.37 -0.96
N SER A 503 22.66 -24.19 -0.04
CA SER A 503 21.89 -24.77 1.06
C SER A 503 21.94 -23.94 2.35
N GLU A 504 22.93 -23.05 2.50
CA GLU A 504 23.13 -22.20 3.67
C GLU A 504 23.58 -20.81 3.24
N ALA A 505 23.22 -19.76 3.98
CA ALA A 505 23.54 -18.40 3.56
C ALA A 505 25.07 -18.19 3.41
N VAL A 506 25.51 -17.80 2.20
CA VAL A 506 26.94 -17.57 1.89
C VAL A 506 27.23 -16.10 1.63
N VAL A 507 28.42 -15.63 1.99
CA VAL A 507 28.85 -14.26 1.68
C VAL A 507 29.27 -14.17 0.21
N SER A 508 28.81 -13.13 -0.46
CA SER A 508 29.17 -12.72 -1.81
C SER A 508 29.49 -11.22 -1.86
N SER A 509 29.84 -10.70 -3.04
CA SER A 509 30.20 -9.31 -3.30
C SER A 509 29.44 -8.75 -4.50
N LEU A 510 28.89 -7.54 -4.33
CA LEU A 510 28.31 -6.73 -5.40
C LEU A 510 29.23 -5.56 -5.72
N PHE A 511 29.71 -5.51 -6.95
CA PHE A 511 30.48 -4.40 -7.47
C PHE A 511 29.56 -3.43 -8.22
N VAL A 512 29.68 -2.12 -7.94
CA VAL A 512 28.92 -1.08 -8.63
C VAL A 512 29.86 -0.02 -9.15
N GLN A 513 29.68 0.37 -10.41
CA GLN A 513 30.39 1.46 -11.03
C GLN A 513 29.45 2.34 -11.85
N VAL A 514 29.60 3.67 -11.71
CA VAL A 514 28.91 4.66 -12.53
C VAL A 514 29.93 5.59 -13.17
N VAL A 515 29.91 5.67 -14.50
CA VAL A 515 30.81 6.49 -15.32
C VAL A 515 30.00 7.49 -16.13
N VAL A 516 30.43 8.75 -16.14
CA VAL A 516 29.77 9.83 -16.89
C VAL A 516 30.82 10.65 -17.60
N GLY A 517 30.70 10.80 -18.93
CA GLY A 517 31.68 11.55 -19.74
C GLY A 517 33.13 11.07 -19.54
N GLY A 518 33.32 9.76 -19.36
CA GLY A 518 34.62 9.13 -19.08
C GLY A 518 35.12 9.27 -17.64
N ARG A 519 34.42 9.98 -16.75
CA ARG A 519 34.79 10.13 -15.34
C ARG A 519 33.97 9.18 -14.46
N VAL A 520 34.63 8.44 -13.58
CA VAL A 520 33.99 7.63 -12.55
C VAL A 520 33.42 8.56 -11.47
N ILE A 521 32.10 8.51 -11.27
CA ILE A 521 31.43 9.28 -10.20
C ILE A 521 31.06 8.42 -8.99
N HIS A 522 31.06 7.09 -9.17
CA HIS A 522 30.89 6.12 -8.10
C HIS A 522 31.57 4.80 -8.48
N LYS A 523 32.28 4.19 -7.53
CA LYS A 523 32.90 2.88 -7.67
C LYS A 523 33.11 2.29 -6.29
N ASP A 524 32.41 1.22 -5.99
CA ASP A 524 32.51 0.55 -4.68
C ASP A 524 32.17 -0.95 -4.79
N THR A 525 32.54 -1.72 -3.77
CA THR A 525 32.24 -3.15 -3.63
C THR A 525 31.61 -3.41 -2.28
N TYR A 526 30.44 -4.04 -2.30
CA TYR A 526 29.62 -4.25 -1.13
C TYR A 526 29.56 -5.74 -0.80
N ALA A 527 29.82 -6.10 0.46
CA ALA A 527 29.59 -7.45 0.95
C ALA A 527 28.08 -7.70 1.11
N MET A 528 27.63 -8.89 0.72
CA MET A 528 26.22 -9.28 0.81
C MET A 528 26.07 -10.77 1.08
N ARG A 529 24.90 -11.20 1.57
CA ARG A 529 24.59 -12.61 1.82
C ARG A 529 23.61 -13.17 0.81
N LEU A 530 24.03 -14.24 0.13
CA LEU A 530 23.20 -15.09 -0.72
C LEU A 530 22.40 -16.03 0.14
N MET A 531 21.09 -15.80 0.20
CA MET A 531 20.19 -16.69 0.94
C MET A 531 19.88 -17.95 0.12
N PRO A 532 19.67 -19.12 0.75
CA PRO A 532 19.21 -20.33 0.07
C PRO A 532 17.97 -20.10 -0.80
N VAL A 533 17.91 -20.80 -1.94
CA VAL A 533 16.83 -20.66 -2.93
C VAL A 533 15.46 -21.04 -2.35
N ASP A 534 15.46 -21.96 -1.39
CA ASP A 534 14.29 -22.49 -0.71
C ASP A 534 13.97 -21.73 0.59
N GLN A 535 14.64 -20.61 0.88
CA GLN A 535 14.32 -19.77 2.02
C GLN A 535 13.24 -18.75 1.67
N TRP A 536 12.11 -18.85 2.34
CA TRP A 536 11.08 -17.82 2.36
C TRP A 536 11.29 -16.88 3.54
N LEU A 537 11.02 -15.59 3.30
CA LEU A 537 11.08 -14.53 4.31
C LEU A 537 9.66 -14.14 4.65
N ASP A 538 9.21 -14.50 5.84
CA ASP A 538 7.88 -14.22 6.37
C ASP A 538 7.85 -12.82 7.00
N ASN A 539 7.91 -11.78 6.15
CA ASN A 539 7.82 -10.40 6.61
C ASN A 539 6.94 -9.54 5.68
N SER A 540 6.62 -8.33 6.11
CA SER A 540 5.72 -7.41 5.39
C SER A 540 6.19 -7.01 3.98
N THR A 541 7.48 -7.17 3.68
CA THR A 541 8.09 -6.77 2.40
C THR A 541 8.27 -7.96 1.46
N SER A 542 8.82 -9.07 1.96
CA SER A 542 9.24 -10.25 1.19
C SER A 542 8.22 -11.38 1.24
N GLY A 543 7.34 -11.42 2.25
CA GLY A 543 6.34 -12.48 2.44
C GLY A 543 5.39 -12.63 1.24
N VAL A 544 5.18 -11.54 0.50
CA VAL A 544 4.36 -11.50 -0.73
C VAL A 544 4.83 -12.46 -1.82
N TRP A 545 6.07 -12.97 -1.78
CA TRP A 545 6.65 -13.86 -2.79
C TRP A 545 6.47 -15.35 -2.49
N LEU A 546 5.72 -15.71 -1.44
CA LEU A 546 5.34 -17.10 -1.16
C LEU A 546 4.74 -17.85 -2.38
N PRO A 547 3.98 -17.22 -3.32
CA PRO A 547 3.46 -17.92 -4.49
C PRO A 547 4.52 -18.55 -5.39
N SER A 548 5.78 -18.10 -5.34
CA SER A 548 6.87 -18.73 -6.09
C SER A 548 7.26 -20.11 -5.59
N PHE A 549 6.85 -20.47 -4.37
CA PHE A 549 7.08 -21.80 -3.79
C PHE A 549 5.94 -22.78 -4.09
N VAL A 550 4.89 -22.34 -4.78
CA VAL A 550 3.89 -23.24 -5.36
C VAL A 550 4.45 -23.79 -6.67
N LEU A 551 4.78 -25.09 -6.69
CA LEU A 551 5.53 -25.75 -7.77
C LEU A 551 4.66 -26.77 -8.53
N PRO A 552 3.72 -26.33 -9.40
CA PRO A 552 2.76 -27.23 -10.05
C PRO A 552 3.39 -28.25 -11.01
N ARG A 553 4.61 -27.96 -11.52
CA ARG A 553 5.38 -28.83 -12.42
C ARG A 553 6.41 -29.70 -11.68
N ASP A 554 6.38 -29.73 -10.36
CA ASP A 554 7.22 -30.68 -9.61
C ASP A 554 6.75 -32.11 -9.92
N PRO A 555 7.65 -33.06 -10.22
CA PRO A 555 7.28 -34.44 -10.58
C PRO A 555 6.40 -35.15 -9.54
N ALA A 556 6.50 -34.79 -8.26
CA ALA A 556 5.62 -35.35 -7.24
C ALA A 556 4.17 -34.89 -7.39
N VAL A 557 3.93 -33.66 -7.85
CA VAL A 557 2.59 -33.13 -8.10
C VAL A 557 1.93 -33.85 -9.26
N GLU A 558 2.64 -34.04 -10.38
CA GLU A 558 2.13 -34.81 -11.54
C GLU A 558 1.75 -36.25 -11.14
N ARG A 559 2.59 -36.88 -10.30
CA ARG A 559 2.28 -38.21 -9.75
C ARG A 559 1.10 -38.19 -8.78
N ALA A 560 0.92 -37.13 -7.98
CA ALA A 560 -0.25 -36.97 -7.10
C ALA A 560 -1.54 -36.94 -7.93
N ILE A 561 -1.59 -36.11 -8.97
CA ILE A 561 -2.76 -36.00 -9.85
C ILE A 561 -3.02 -37.31 -10.60
N THR A 562 -1.98 -38.00 -11.06
CA THR A 562 -2.13 -39.33 -11.68
C THR A 562 -2.79 -40.33 -10.73
N LEU A 563 -2.37 -40.37 -9.46
CA LEU A 563 -3.00 -41.23 -8.45
C LEU A 563 -4.43 -40.77 -8.12
N ALA A 564 -4.69 -39.46 -8.14
CA ALA A 564 -6.00 -38.87 -7.89
C ALA A 564 -7.03 -39.19 -8.99
N GLN A 565 -6.61 -39.55 -10.20
CA GLN A 565 -7.52 -39.94 -11.29
C GLN A 565 -8.42 -41.13 -10.92
N ARG A 566 -7.94 -42.11 -10.13
CA ARG A 566 -8.80 -43.22 -9.70
C ARG A 566 -9.85 -42.74 -8.69
N TYR A 567 -9.47 -41.81 -7.82
CA TYR A 567 -10.35 -41.29 -6.78
C TYR A 567 -11.45 -40.43 -7.38
N VAL A 568 -11.14 -39.56 -8.35
CA VAL A 568 -12.16 -38.69 -8.97
C VAL A 568 -13.22 -39.49 -9.72
N ARG A 569 -12.83 -40.60 -10.38
CA ARG A 569 -13.77 -41.52 -11.05
C ARG A 569 -14.67 -42.25 -10.07
N VAL A 570 -14.12 -42.69 -8.95
CA VAL A 570 -14.88 -43.40 -7.91
C VAL A 570 -15.84 -42.44 -7.20
N ILE A 571 -15.36 -41.27 -6.80
CA ILE A 571 -16.15 -40.26 -6.06
C ILE A 571 -17.31 -39.75 -6.90
N ARG A 572 -17.09 -39.54 -8.21
CA ARG A 572 -18.13 -39.09 -9.15
C ARG A 572 -18.99 -40.22 -9.74
N ASP A 573 -18.66 -41.48 -9.44
CA ASP A 573 -19.25 -42.66 -10.07
C ASP A 573 -19.28 -42.58 -11.60
N ASP A 574 -18.17 -42.11 -12.19
CA ASP A 574 -18.03 -41.90 -13.62
C ASP A 574 -16.62 -42.31 -14.09
N PRO A 575 -16.47 -43.40 -14.87
CA PRO A 575 -15.17 -43.86 -15.36
C PRO A 575 -14.50 -42.90 -16.35
N SER A 576 -15.28 -42.00 -16.97
CA SER A 576 -14.77 -40.97 -17.89
C SER A 576 -14.34 -39.68 -17.19
N ALA A 577 -14.69 -39.52 -15.91
CA ALA A 577 -14.35 -38.32 -15.15
C ALA A 577 -12.83 -38.09 -15.10
N GLY A 578 -12.47 -36.81 -15.23
CA GLY A 578 -11.11 -36.32 -15.12
C GLY A 578 -11.03 -35.03 -14.32
N PHE A 579 -9.85 -34.42 -14.38
CA PHE A 579 -9.60 -33.09 -13.81
C PHE A 579 -9.86 -32.03 -14.88
N GLU A 580 -11.05 -31.46 -14.85
CA GLU A 580 -11.55 -30.49 -15.83
C GLU A 580 -11.50 -29.05 -15.30
N GLY A 581 -11.03 -28.87 -14.06
CA GLY A 581 -11.01 -27.58 -13.38
C GLY A 581 -12.40 -26.96 -13.35
N TYR A 582 -12.49 -25.68 -13.70
CA TYR A 582 -13.75 -24.93 -13.76
C TYR A 582 -14.64 -25.27 -14.96
N GLN A 583 -14.20 -26.07 -15.95
CA GLN A 583 -15.08 -26.46 -17.05
C GLN A 583 -16.25 -27.33 -16.56
N SER A 584 -16.04 -28.05 -15.45
CA SER A 584 -17.07 -28.82 -14.76
C SER A 584 -18.08 -27.97 -13.97
N SER A 585 -17.81 -26.67 -13.80
CA SER A 585 -18.69 -25.71 -13.12
C SER A 585 -19.16 -24.64 -14.10
N SER A 586 -20.18 -24.93 -14.90
CA SER A 586 -20.69 -24.02 -15.94
C SER A 586 -21.53 -22.85 -15.41
N SER A 587 -21.89 -22.90 -14.13
CA SER A 587 -22.82 -21.99 -13.46
C SER A 587 -22.47 -21.84 -11.97
N ALA A 588 -22.93 -20.75 -11.35
CA ALA A 588 -22.74 -20.48 -9.92
C ALA A 588 -23.73 -21.22 -8.99
N ASP A 589 -24.56 -22.13 -9.53
CA ASP A 589 -25.49 -22.91 -8.74
C ASP A 589 -24.78 -23.95 -7.84
N PRO A 590 -25.37 -24.33 -6.68
CA PRO A 590 -24.71 -25.21 -5.72
C PRO A 590 -24.23 -26.56 -6.27
N ALA A 591 -24.97 -27.17 -7.19
CA ALA A 591 -24.62 -28.47 -7.76
C ALA A 591 -23.41 -28.35 -8.70
N SER A 592 -23.33 -27.27 -9.47
CA SER A 592 -22.19 -26.94 -10.31
C SER A 592 -20.92 -26.64 -9.49
N LEU A 593 -21.05 -25.98 -8.34
CA LEU A 593 -19.92 -25.73 -7.42
C LEU A 593 -19.38 -27.02 -6.78
N GLU A 594 -20.25 -27.99 -6.51
CA GLU A 594 -19.87 -29.28 -5.93
C GLU A 594 -18.92 -30.06 -6.84
N ASN A 595 -19.03 -29.92 -8.17
CA ASN A 595 -18.12 -30.56 -9.11
C ASN A 595 -16.64 -30.16 -8.88
N VAL A 596 -16.38 -28.91 -8.50
CA VAL A 596 -15.03 -28.47 -8.13
C VAL A 596 -14.60 -29.13 -6.82
N ASP A 597 -15.46 -29.14 -5.80
CA ASP A 597 -15.18 -29.76 -4.50
C ASP A 597 -14.81 -31.26 -4.65
N LEU A 598 -15.49 -32.01 -5.53
CA LEU A 598 -15.22 -33.44 -5.78
C LEU A 598 -13.84 -33.68 -6.42
N GLN A 599 -13.34 -32.75 -7.24
CA GLN A 599 -11.96 -32.83 -7.76
C GLN A 599 -10.95 -32.60 -6.64
N VAL A 600 -11.21 -31.62 -5.79
CA VAL A 600 -10.36 -31.33 -4.64
C VAL A 600 -10.34 -32.49 -3.65
N GLU A 601 -11.50 -33.12 -3.40
CA GLU A 601 -11.63 -34.32 -2.57
C GLU A 601 -10.80 -35.48 -3.15
N ALA A 602 -10.82 -35.69 -4.46
CA ALA A 602 -10.01 -36.74 -5.10
C ALA A 602 -8.50 -36.54 -4.90
N ILE A 603 -8.02 -35.29 -4.97
CA ILE A 603 -6.62 -34.95 -4.68
C ILE A 603 -6.32 -35.22 -3.21
N TRP A 604 -7.21 -34.80 -2.30
CA TRP A 604 -7.09 -35.07 -0.86
C TRP A 604 -6.97 -36.56 -0.58
N SER A 605 -7.88 -37.38 -1.11
CA SER A 605 -7.88 -38.83 -0.94
C SER A 605 -6.60 -39.48 -1.47
N ALA A 606 -6.07 -39.01 -2.60
CA ALA A 606 -4.80 -39.51 -3.14
C ALA A 606 -3.62 -39.23 -2.20
N LEU A 607 -3.51 -38.01 -1.68
CA LEU A 607 -2.45 -37.66 -0.74
C LEU A 607 -2.61 -38.43 0.59
N LEU A 608 -3.84 -38.51 1.10
CA LEU A 608 -4.17 -39.16 2.36
C LEU A 608 -3.84 -40.66 2.35
N HIS A 609 -4.24 -41.38 1.30
CA HIS A 609 -4.16 -42.83 1.26
C HIS A 609 -2.87 -43.37 0.63
N GLU A 610 -2.19 -42.59 -0.21
CA GLU A 610 -1.04 -43.08 -0.97
C GLU A 610 0.30 -42.58 -0.45
N TRP A 611 0.35 -41.42 0.23
CA TRP A 611 1.62 -40.77 0.59
C TRP A 611 1.98 -40.92 2.08
N ASP A 612 1.00 -41.13 2.97
CA ASP A 612 1.20 -41.40 4.40
C ASP A 612 2.18 -40.39 5.03
N LEU A 613 1.74 -39.13 4.97
CA LEU A 613 2.55 -37.97 5.33
C LEU A 613 2.55 -37.77 6.85
N GLY A 614 3.70 -37.52 7.44
CA GLY A 614 3.85 -37.10 8.84
C GLY A 614 4.03 -35.59 8.99
N TYR A 615 3.70 -35.05 10.16
CA TYR A 615 4.00 -33.66 10.50
C TYR A 615 5.44 -33.52 11.03
N ILE A 616 6.11 -32.44 10.64
CA ILE A 616 7.37 -32.00 11.27
C ILE A 616 7.31 -30.51 11.57
N ASN A 617 7.90 -30.12 12.70
CA ASN A 617 8.14 -28.71 12.99
C ASN A 617 9.11 -28.09 11.98
N PRO A 618 9.01 -26.76 11.73
CA PRO A 618 9.97 -26.07 10.90
C PRO A 618 11.40 -26.26 11.42
N PRO A 619 12.41 -26.33 10.53
CA PRO A 619 13.80 -26.40 10.95
C PRO A 619 14.17 -25.23 11.88
N PRO A 620 15.14 -25.38 12.80
CA PRO A 620 15.57 -24.28 13.67
C PRO A 620 16.03 -23.06 12.87
N THR A 621 15.43 -21.89 13.12
CA THR A 621 15.87 -20.62 12.52
C THR A 621 16.90 -19.95 13.44
N TYR A 622 18.14 -19.80 12.96
CA TYR A 622 19.26 -19.24 13.76
C TYR A 622 19.33 -17.70 13.75
N ASN A 623 18.31 -17.04 13.22
CA ASN A 623 18.20 -15.58 13.25
C ASN A 623 16.76 -15.16 13.57
N ARG A 624 16.47 -14.88 14.86
CA ARG A 624 15.15 -14.37 15.31
C ARG A 624 14.80 -13.00 14.72
N ALA A 625 15.76 -12.33 14.07
CA ALA A 625 15.55 -11.07 13.37
C ALA A 625 14.88 -11.24 12.00
N LEU A 626 14.87 -12.45 11.44
CA LEU A 626 14.31 -12.77 10.14
C LEU A 626 13.32 -13.90 10.35
N ASP A 627 12.05 -13.56 10.57
CA ASP A 627 10.95 -14.51 10.43
C ASP A 627 11.08 -15.13 9.03
N SER A 628 11.64 -16.33 8.99
CA SER A 628 12.08 -16.97 7.75
C SER A 628 12.09 -18.46 7.95
N GLN A 629 11.71 -19.17 6.89
CA GLN A 629 11.54 -20.60 6.92
C GLN A 629 12.12 -21.23 5.64
N ARG A 630 12.76 -22.39 5.81
CA ARG A 630 13.15 -23.26 4.70
C ARG A 630 11.93 -24.07 4.27
N LEU A 631 11.57 -23.95 3.00
CA LEU A 631 10.38 -24.59 2.42
C LEU A 631 10.79 -25.78 1.57
N ARG A 632 10.13 -26.92 1.78
CA ARG A 632 10.40 -28.15 1.02
C ARG A 632 9.64 -28.12 -0.30
N THR A 633 10.26 -28.63 -1.36
CA THR A 633 9.54 -28.89 -2.61
C THR A 633 8.57 -30.08 -2.45
N PRO A 634 7.53 -30.19 -3.29
CA PRO A 634 6.66 -31.37 -3.30
C PRO A 634 7.42 -32.71 -3.39
N SER A 635 8.48 -32.78 -4.23
CA SER A 635 9.34 -33.97 -4.29
C SER A 635 10.08 -34.26 -2.98
N ALA A 636 10.53 -33.24 -2.26
CA ALA A 636 11.17 -33.42 -0.96
C ALA A 636 10.17 -33.87 0.12
N VAL A 637 8.96 -33.29 0.15
CA VAL A 637 7.87 -33.71 1.06
C VAL A 637 7.51 -35.17 0.83
N ARG A 638 7.32 -35.57 -0.44
CA ARG A 638 7.02 -36.97 -0.80
C ARG A 638 8.16 -37.93 -0.42
N ALA A 639 9.40 -37.57 -0.73
CA ALA A 639 10.55 -38.43 -0.46
C ALA A 639 10.78 -38.64 1.05
N ALA A 640 10.60 -37.59 1.85
CA ALA A 640 10.72 -37.66 3.30
C ALA A 640 9.44 -38.15 4.01
N ARG A 641 8.31 -38.21 3.29
CA ARG A 641 6.96 -38.47 3.81
C ARG A 641 6.62 -37.59 5.01
N MET A 642 7.05 -36.33 4.97
CA MET A 642 6.81 -35.39 6.06
C MET A 642 6.87 -33.93 5.60
N GLY A 643 6.12 -33.06 6.26
CA GLY A 643 6.08 -31.63 5.98
C GLY A 643 5.59 -30.79 7.16
N THR A 644 5.91 -29.50 7.12
CA THR A 644 5.33 -28.47 7.99
C THR A 644 3.94 -28.06 7.47
N CYS A 645 3.19 -27.26 8.23
CA CYS A 645 1.89 -26.72 7.78
C CYS A 645 2.00 -25.98 6.43
N ILE A 646 3.03 -25.16 6.26
CA ILE A 646 3.27 -24.42 5.02
C ILE A 646 3.78 -25.32 3.89
N ASP A 647 4.59 -26.35 4.15
CA ASP A 647 5.02 -27.32 3.12
C ASP A 647 3.80 -28.04 2.52
N LEU A 648 2.88 -28.50 3.39
CA LEU A 648 1.65 -29.19 2.99
C LEU A 648 0.68 -28.25 2.27
N THR A 649 0.59 -27.00 2.72
CA THR A 649 -0.19 -25.95 2.05
C THR A 649 0.29 -25.70 0.64
N LEU A 650 1.60 -25.55 0.43
CA LEU A 650 2.19 -25.29 -0.88
C LEU A 650 2.09 -26.51 -1.80
N LEU A 651 2.26 -27.72 -1.26
CA LEU A 651 2.03 -28.97 -1.99
C LEU A 651 0.59 -29.05 -2.51
N PHE A 652 -0.39 -28.77 -1.66
CA PHE A 652 -1.79 -28.85 -2.03
C PHE A 652 -2.16 -27.76 -3.04
N ALA A 653 -1.71 -26.53 -2.81
CA ALA A 653 -1.88 -25.43 -3.76
C ALA A 653 -1.27 -25.75 -5.14
N ALA A 654 -0.12 -26.44 -5.19
CA ALA A 654 0.50 -26.85 -6.44
C ALA A 654 -0.32 -27.91 -7.19
N CYS A 655 -0.96 -28.83 -6.47
CA CYS A 655 -1.89 -29.80 -7.05
C CYS A 655 -3.12 -29.11 -7.66
N LEU A 656 -3.70 -28.14 -6.94
CA LEU A 656 -4.85 -27.34 -7.43
C LEU A 656 -4.50 -26.53 -8.67
N GLU A 657 -3.35 -25.83 -8.64
CA GLU A 657 -2.88 -25.04 -9.77
C GLU A 657 -2.68 -25.89 -11.04
N LEU A 658 -2.19 -27.13 -10.90
CA LEU A 658 -1.99 -28.04 -12.03
C LEU A 658 -3.30 -28.45 -12.72
N VAL A 659 -4.43 -28.46 -12.01
CA VAL A 659 -5.74 -28.88 -12.52
C VAL A 659 -6.69 -27.72 -12.85
N ASP A 660 -6.16 -26.51 -13.02
CA ASP A 660 -6.94 -25.28 -13.31
C ASP A 660 -7.99 -24.96 -12.23
N ILE A 661 -7.71 -25.30 -10.97
CA ILE A 661 -8.47 -24.82 -9.81
C ILE A 661 -7.60 -23.76 -9.12
N HIS A 662 -8.10 -22.53 -9.07
CA HIS A 662 -7.32 -21.38 -8.59
C HIS A 662 -7.09 -21.47 -7.07
N PRO A 663 -5.85 -21.71 -6.62
CA PRO A 663 -5.55 -21.84 -5.21
C PRO A 663 -5.35 -20.48 -4.53
N VAL A 664 -5.66 -20.45 -3.25
CA VAL A 664 -5.23 -19.41 -2.32
C VAL A 664 -4.43 -20.02 -1.19
N VAL A 665 -3.55 -19.22 -0.59
CA VAL A 665 -2.85 -19.55 0.65
C VAL A 665 -3.31 -18.58 1.72
N PHE A 666 -3.85 -19.10 2.82
CA PHE A 666 -4.14 -18.32 4.00
C PHE A 666 -2.93 -18.38 4.94
N LEU A 667 -2.46 -17.21 5.36
CA LEU A 667 -1.48 -17.06 6.42
C LEU A 667 -2.21 -16.64 7.70
N LEU A 668 -1.94 -17.38 8.75
CA LEU A 668 -2.39 -17.13 10.11
C LEU A 668 -1.17 -16.95 11.02
N ASP A 669 -1.38 -16.47 12.24
CA ASP A 669 -0.33 -16.36 13.24
C ASP A 669 0.31 -17.73 13.53
N GLY A 670 1.47 -18.00 12.94
CA GLY A 670 2.22 -19.24 13.10
C GLY A 670 1.65 -20.46 12.35
N HIS A 671 0.69 -20.25 11.44
CA HIS A 671 0.06 -21.34 10.68
C HIS A 671 -0.26 -20.94 9.25
N ALA A 672 -0.35 -21.92 8.36
CA ALA A 672 -0.72 -21.72 6.97
C ALA A 672 -1.63 -22.86 6.51
N LEU A 673 -2.63 -22.52 5.71
CA LEU A 673 -3.54 -23.51 5.13
C LEU A 673 -3.93 -23.13 3.69
N PRO A 674 -4.13 -24.12 2.80
CA PRO A 674 -4.58 -23.86 1.43
C PRO A 674 -6.08 -23.57 1.40
N GLY A 675 -6.50 -22.91 0.33
CA GLY A 675 -7.88 -22.88 -0.08
C GLY A 675 -8.03 -22.82 -1.58
N TYR A 676 -9.27 -22.79 -2.03
CA TYR A 676 -9.59 -22.70 -3.44
C TYR A 676 -10.88 -21.92 -3.68
N TRP A 677 -10.92 -21.22 -4.80
CA TRP A 677 -12.16 -20.63 -5.30
C TRP A 677 -13.06 -21.75 -5.83
N ARG A 678 -14.34 -21.73 -5.44
CA ARG A 678 -15.32 -22.73 -5.92
C ARG A 678 -15.86 -22.42 -7.31
N HIS A 679 -15.60 -21.21 -7.81
CA HIS A 679 -15.92 -20.78 -9.17
C HIS A 679 -14.96 -19.67 -9.61
N ARG A 680 -14.62 -19.62 -10.90
CA ARG A 680 -13.73 -18.60 -11.48
C ARG A 680 -14.28 -17.18 -11.29
N ASP A 681 -15.58 -16.99 -11.50
CA ASP A 681 -16.22 -15.67 -11.35
C ASP A 681 -16.17 -15.10 -9.93
N TYR A 682 -16.06 -15.95 -8.90
CA TYR A 682 -15.91 -15.47 -7.52
C TYR A 682 -14.54 -14.81 -7.30
N GLN A 683 -13.49 -15.35 -7.92
CA GLN A 683 -12.18 -14.71 -7.92
C GLN A 683 -12.20 -13.40 -8.71
N PHE A 684 -12.85 -13.37 -9.88
CA PHE A 684 -12.99 -12.12 -10.64
C PHE A 684 -13.70 -11.05 -9.83
N ALA A 685 -14.84 -11.37 -9.22
CA ALA A 685 -15.57 -10.44 -8.36
C ALA A 685 -14.73 -9.94 -7.16
N TYR A 686 -13.96 -10.83 -6.52
CA TYR A 686 -13.02 -10.48 -5.46
C TYR A 686 -11.95 -9.48 -5.94
N ARG A 687 -11.47 -9.60 -7.17
CA ARG A 687 -10.44 -8.69 -7.71
C ARG A 687 -10.98 -7.31 -8.06
N GLU A 688 -12.23 -7.21 -8.47
CA GLU A 688 -12.84 -5.97 -8.94
C GLU A 688 -13.20 -4.99 -7.81
N VAL A 689 -13.53 -5.50 -6.62
CA VAL A 689 -13.86 -4.69 -5.43
C VAL A 689 -14.93 -3.61 -5.72
N ILE A 690 -15.98 -3.93 -6.49
CA ILE A 690 -17.03 -2.96 -6.82
C ILE A 690 -18.04 -2.84 -5.68
N GLU A 691 -18.56 -3.97 -5.22
CA GLU A 691 -19.55 -4.03 -4.13
C GLU A 691 -18.98 -4.87 -2.98
N PRO A 692 -18.10 -4.30 -2.13
CA PRO A 692 -17.50 -5.05 -1.03
C PRO A 692 -18.52 -5.53 0.02
N GLY A 693 -19.78 -5.07 -0.01
CA GLY A 693 -20.84 -5.58 0.86
C GLY A 693 -20.48 -5.48 2.34
N ASP A 694 -20.59 -6.58 3.06
CA ASP A 694 -20.25 -6.68 4.50
C ASP A 694 -18.73 -6.67 4.77
N ALA A 695 -17.89 -6.65 3.72
CA ALA A 695 -16.44 -6.57 3.86
C ALA A 695 -15.95 -5.26 4.49
N MET A 696 -16.79 -4.23 4.53
CA MET A 696 -16.42 -2.93 5.09
C MET A 696 -16.19 -3.05 6.61
N PRO A 697 -14.97 -2.80 7.09
CA PRO A 697 -14.73 -2.74 8.52
C PRO A 697 -15.36 -1.48 9.14
N PRO A 698 -15.71 -1.54 10.42
CA PRO A 698 -16.43 -0.46 11.06
C PRO A 698 -15.46 0.68 11.33
N SER A 699 -15.87 1.91 11.01
CA SER A 699 -15.14 3.11 11.39
C SER A 699 -15.97 3.90 12.40
N ASP A 700 -15.31 4.63 13.30
CA ASP A 700 -15.97 5.55 14.24
C ASP A 700 -15.24 6.89 14.26
N GLU A 701 -15.38 7.72 15.30
CA GLU A 701 -14.72 9.02 15.40
C GLU A 701 -13.20 8.93 15.71
N HIS A 702 -12.71 7.81 16.21
CA HIS A 702 -11.34 7.63 16.65
C HIS A 702 -10.49 6.71 15.76
N ARG A 703 -11.13 5.80 15.00
CA ARG A 703 -10.41 4.83 14.17
C ARG A 703 -10.92 4.74 12.75
N SER A 704 -10.00 4.59 11.81
CA SER A 704 -10.28 4.15 10.44
C SER A 704 -10.36 2.62 10.41
N GLY A 705 -11.47 2.07 9.90
CA GLY A 705 -11.74 0.63 9.97
C GLY A 705 -10.79 -0.25 9.14
N SER A 706 -10.11 0.30 8.13
CA SER A 706 -9.17 -0.45 7.27
C SER A 706 -7.75 0.11 7.38
N PRO A 707 -7.00 -0.22 8.43
CA PRO A 707 -5.61 0.22 8.52
C PRO A 707 -4.74 -0.50 7.48
N GLY A 708 -3.99 0.28 6.70
CA GLY A 708 -3.07 -0.22 5.67
C GLY A 708 -3.70 -0.36 4.28
N ALA A 709 -2.98 0.10 3.25
CA ALA A 709 -3.36 -0.16 1.86
C ALA A 709 -2.82 -1.53 1.42
N GLN A 710 -3.53 -2.16 0.49
CA GLN A 710 -3.00 -3.32 -0.20
C GLN A 710 -1.79 -2.91 -1.04
N THR A 711 -0.68 -3.62 -0.90
CA THR A 711 0.60 -3.28 -1.57
C THR A 711 0.89 -4.12 -2.81
N ARG A 712 0.20 -5.26 -2.96
CA ARG A 712 0.33 -6.19 -4.08
C ARG A 712 -1.04 -6.76 -4.47
N PRO A 713 -1.37 -6.90 -5.76
CA PRO A 713 -2.67 -7.39 -6.23
C PRO A 713 -3.04 -8.77 -5.66
N TRP A 714 -2.06 -9.65 -5.50
CA TRP A 714 -2.26 -11.03 -5.07
C TRP A 714 -2.20 -11.23 -3.55
N ARG A 715 -1.85 -10.23 -2.74
CA ARG A 715 -1.83 -10.35 -1.27
C ARG A 715 -2.75 -9.33 -0.64
N ALA A 716 -3.76 -9.78 0.10
CA ALA A 716 -4.59 -8.92 0.94
C ALA A 716 -4.33 -9.24 2.42
N GLY A 717 -4.01 -8.20 3.21
CA GLY A 717 -3.69 -8.35 4.65
C GLY A 717 -4.93 -8.32 5.54
N ARG A 718 -4.71 -8.18 6.85
CA ARG A 718 -5.74 -8.21 7.92
C ARG A 718 -6.99 -7.37 7.65
N ALA A 719 -6.85 -6.21 7.02
CA ALA A 719 -7.97 -5.35 6.64
C ALA A 719 -9.00 -6.00 5.69
N SER A 720 -8.63 -7.11 5.03
CA SER A 720 -9.51 -7.89 4.15
C SER A 720 -10.28 -9.01 4.86
N TYR A 721 -10.03 -9.26 6.17
CA TYR A 721 -10.61 -10.39 6.90
C TYR A 721 -12.13 -10.52 6.70
N ARG A 722 -12.89 -9.42 6.83
CA ARG A 722 -14.35 -9.45 6.68
C ARG A 722 -14.81 -9.84 5.28
N GLU A 723 -14.09 -9.39 4.25
CA GLU A 723 -14.33 -9.79 2.85
C GLU A 723 -14.14 -11.30 2.71
N VAL A 724 -12.96 -11.77 3.14
CA VAL A 724 -12.54 -13.16 3.05
C VAL A 724 -13.48 -14.07 3.84
N TRP A 725 -13.80 -13.72 5.07
CA TRP A 725 -14.72 -14.46 5.92
C TRP A 725 -16.15 -14.50 5.33
N GLY A 726 -16.61 -13.39 4.76
CA GLY A 726 -17.88 -13.34 4.02
C GLY A 726 -17.89 -14.33 2.85
N LEU A 727 -16.82 -14.37 2.06
CA LEU A 727 -16.67 -15.30 0.93
C LEU A 727 -16.63 -16.78 1.38
N ILE A 728 -16.00 -17.06 2.54
CA ILE A 728 -15.97 -18.40 3.14
C ILE A 728 -17.36 -18.81 3.60
N ARG A 729 -18.05 -17.95 4.36
CA ARG A 729 -19.40 -18.20 4.86
C ARG A 729 -20.41 -18.39 3.72
N ASP A 730 -20.27 -17.61 2.66
CA ASP A 730 -21.11 -17.69 1.46
C ASP A 730 -20.76 -18.92 0.58
N GLY A 731 -19.74 -19.72 0.95
CA GLY A 731 -19.32 -20.90 0.20
C GLY A 731 -18.73 -20.59 -1.18
N LYS A 732 -18.15 -19.39 -1.37
CA LYS A 732 -17.47 -18.97 -2.60
C LYS A 732 -15.98 -19.31 -2.57
N LEU A 733 -15.40 -19.32 -1.38
CA LEU A 733 -14.00 -19.61 -1.09
C LEU A 733 -13.93 -20.73 -0.05
N ALA A 734 -13.17 -21.80 -0.31
CA ALA A 734 -13.10 -22.97 0.56
C ALA A 734 -11.70 -23.13 1.16
N PRO A 735 -11.53 -22.89 2.48
CA PRO A 735 -10.30 -23.24 3.18
C PRO A 735 -10.25 -24.75 3.48
N LEU A 736 -9.03 -25.28 3.62
CA LEU A 736 -8.79 -26.68 3.91
C LEU A 736 -7.60 -26.81 4.86
N GLU A 737 -7.78 -27.42 6.04
CA GLU A 737 -6.70 -27.62 7.00
C GLU A 737 -5.76 -28.75 6.52
N SER A 738 -4.68 -28.41 5.81
CA SER A 738 -3.79 -29.41 5.19
C SER A 738 -3.03 -30.28 6.19
N VAL A 739 -2.85 -29.85 7.44
CA VAL A 739 -2.21 -30.68 8.49
C VAL A 739 -3.03 -31.92 8.82
N ARG A 740 -4.35 -31.89 8.57
CA ARG A 740 -5.25 -33.05 8.72
C ARG A 740 -4.82 -34.25 7.87
N LEU A 741 -4.04 -34.06 6.79
CA LEU A 741 -3.43 -35.16 6.04
C LEU A 741 -2.55 -36.05 6.91
N THR A 742 -1.86 -35.45 7.90
CA THR A 742 -0.94 -36.15 8.81
C THR A 742 -1.63 -36.84 9.98
N GLU A 743 -2.92 -36.57 10.14
CA GLU A 743 -3.77 -37.11 11.20
C GLU A 743 -4.75 -38.16 10.66
N HIS A 744 -4.62 -38.50 9.37
CA HIS A 744 -5.49 -39.42 8.64
C HIS A 744 -6.97 -38.99 8.57
N CYS A 745 -7.23 -37.68 8.61
CA CYS A 745 -8.57 -37.11 8.57
C CYS A 745 -9.14 -36.99 7.15
N GLY A 746 -10.46 -37.16 7.02
CA GLY A 746 -11.18 -37.07 5.75
C GLY A 746 -11.32 -35.62 5.23
N PHE A 747 -11.67 -35.47 3.96
CA PHE A 747 -11.79 -34.17 3.29
C PHE A 747 -12.78 -33.22 3.96
N ARG A 748 -13.97 -33.73 4.34
CA ARG A 748 -15.01 -32.91 5.01
C ARG A 748 -14.52 -32.34 6.33
N GLU A 749 -13.89 -33.18 7.16
CA GLU A 749 -13.33 -32.76 8.45
C GLU A 749 -12.20 -31.73 8.27
N ALA A 750 -11.35 -31.92 7.26
CA ALA A 750 -10.32 -30.95 6.91
C ALA A 750 -10.89 -29.59 6.46
N ARG A 751 -12.01 -29.59 5.72
CA ARG A 751 -12.71 -28.35 5.36
C ARG A 751 -13.31 -27.65 6.58
N GLU A 752 -13.98 -28.39 7.45
CA GLU A 752 -14.56 -27.87 8.69
C GLU A 752 -13.46 -27.27 9.59
N ALA A 753 -12.35 -27.98 9.76
CA ALA A 753 -11.18 -27.49 10.49
C ALA A 753 -10.57 -26.24 9.84
N GLY A 754 -10.50 -26.16 8.51
CA GLY A 754 -10.02 -24.97 7.80
C GLY A 754 -10.92 -23.74 8.01
N VAL A 755 -12.24 -23.93 8.02
CA VAL A 755 -13.20 -22.86 8.35
C VAL A 755 -13.04 -22.43 9.81
N GLN A 756 -12.89 -23.39 10.72
CA GLN A 756 -12.68 -23.12 12.14
C GLN A 756 -11.38 -22.35 12.40
N ALA A 757 -10.29 -22.68 11.71
CA ALA A 757 -9.01 -21.97 11.84
C ALA A 757 -9.12 -20.48 11.49
N LEU A 758 -10.05 -20.10 10.60
CA LEU A 758 -10.24 -18.72 10.13
C LEU A 758 -11.38 -17.98 10.85
N SER A 759 -12.02 -18.59 11.86
CA SER A 759 -13.20 -17.99 12.51
C SER A 759 -12.89 -16.78 13.39
N GLU A 760 -11.64 -16.62 13.81
CA GLU A 760 -11.21 -15.54 14.69
C GLU A 760 -10.40 -14.48 13.91
N PRO A 761 -10.85 -13.20 13.88
CA PRO A 761 -10.17 -12.13 13.15
C PRO A 761 -8.71 -11.91 13.54
N ARG A 762 -8.38 -12.15 14.82
CA ARG A 762 -7.04 -11.95 15.38
C ARG A 762 -5.99 -12.91 14.83
N ASP A 763 -6.42 -14.10 14.40
CA ASP A 763 -5.51 -15.16 13.96
C ASP A 763 -5.20 -15.03 12.47
N PHE A 764 -6.06 -14.33 11.70
CA PHE A 764 -5.84 -14.07 10.29
C PHE A 764 -4.76 -13.01 10.07
N ASP A 765 -3.72 -13.33 9.29
CA ASP A 765 -2.73 -12.36 8.81
C ASP A 765 -3.06 -11.87 7.39
N SER A 766 -3.11 -12.80 6.44
CA SER A 766 -3.29 -12.46 5.03
C SER A 766 -3.79 -13.63 4.19
N ILE A 767 -4.33 -13.29 3.03
CA ILE A 767 -4.63 -14.22 1.93
C ILE A 767 -3.72 -13.90 0.75
N LEU A 768 -3.15 -14.94 0.14
CA LEU A 768 -2.40 -14.86 -1.12
C LEU A 768 -3.13 -15.64 -2.21
N ASP A 769 -3.45 -14.97 -3.32
CA ASP A 769 -4.07 -15.59 -4.49
C ASP A 769 -3.01 -15.98 -5.52
N ILE A 770 -2.88 -17.28 -5.77
CA ILE A 770 -1.79 -17.81 -6.60
C ILE A 770 -2.00 -17.47 -8.08
N ALA A 771 -3.23 -17.52 -8.58
CA ALA A 771 -3.49 -17.23 -9.99
C ALA A 771 -3.29 -15.75 -10.30
N ILE A 772 -3.74 -14.84 -9.41
CA ILE A 772 -3.44 -13.41 -9.53
C ILE A 772 -1.92 -13.20 -9.50
N ALA A 773 -1.19 -13.90 -8.65
CA ALA A 773 0.27 -13.81 -8.63
C ALA A 773 0.89 -14.23 -9.99
N ARG A 774 0.38 -15.29 -10.64
CA ARG A 774 0.85 -15.72 -11.97
C ARG A 774 0.61 -14.67 -13.05
N GLU A 775 -0.55 -14.02 -13.04
CA GLU A 775 -0.84 -12.93 -13.99
C GLU A 775 0.14 -11.77 -13.86
N HIS A 776 0.64 -11.52 -12.65
CA HIS A 776 1.68 -10.53 -12.36
C HIS A 776 3.10 -11.08 -12.45
N GLN A 777 3.30 -12.18 -13.20
CA GLN A 777 4.60 -12.80 -13.48
C GLN A 777 5.36 -13.29 -12.25
N VAL A 778 4.66 -13.59 -11.14
CA VAL A 778 5.25 -14.32 -10.01
C VAL A 778 5.35 -15.79 -10.39
N THR A 779 6.52 -16.25 -10.79
CA THR A 779 6.70 -17.60 -11.33
C THR A 779 7.22 -18.60 -10.28
N PRO A 780 6.92 -19.91 -10.45
CA PRO A 780 7.53 -20.97 -9.64
C PRO A 780 9.05 -20.94 -9.68
N LEU A 781 9.70 -21.10 -8.53
CA LEU A 781 11.16 -21.09 -8.44
C LEU A 781 11.77 -22.29 -9.19
N PRO A 782 12.87 -22.10 -9.93
CA PRO A 782 13.59 -23.16 -10.63
C PRO A 782 14.48 -23.95 -9.66
N ILE A 783 13.91 -24.51 -8.59
CA ILE A 783 14.66 -25.27 -7.59
C ILE A 783 15.15 -26.58 -8.22
N VAL A 784 16.46 -26.75 -8.27
CA VAL A 784 17.06 -27.98 -8.79
C VAL A 784 16.98 -29.03 -7.68
N ALA A 785 16.20 -30.09 -7.89
CA ALA A 785 16.20 -31.23 -6.97
C ALA A 785 17.64 -31.74 -6.77
N PRO A 786 18.08 -32.02 -5.53
CA PRO A 786 19.39 -32.61 -5.31
C PRO A 786 19.51 -33.88 -6.15
N ALA A 787 20.63 -34.02 -6.88
CA ALA A 787 20.88 -35.13 -7.83
C ALA A 787 20.71 -36.55 -7.23
N ALA A 788 20.63 -36.67 -5.91
CA ALA A 788 20.37 -37.90 -5.19
C ALA A 788 18.98 -38.53 -5.45
N LEU A 789 17.96 -37.75 -5.87
CA LEU A 789 16.62 -38.29 -6.15
C LEU A 789 16.47 -38.95 -7.53
N ALA A 790 17.42 -38.76 -8.45
CA ALA A 790 17.37 -39.33 -9.80
C ALA A 790 17.88 -40.78 -9.89
N LEU A 791 18.53 -41.30 -8.84
CA LEU A 791 19.18 -42.62 -8.86
C LEU A 791 18.41 -43.70 -8.08
N GLY A 792 17.17 -43.45 -7.68
CA GLY A 792 16.45 -44.26 -6.68
C GLY A 792 15.17 -44.98 -7.11
N GLU A 793 14.71 -44.89 -8.36
CA GLU A 793 13.52 -45.64 -8.80
C GLU A 793 13.89 -46.58 -9.96
N ARG A 794 14.14 -47.86 -9.63
CA ARG A 794 13.96 -48.95 -10.61
C ARG A 794 12.45 -49.14 -10.79
N ALA A 795 12.05 -49.21 -12.06
CA ALA A 795 10.69 -49.32 -12.58
C ALA A 795 9.85 -50.44 -11.94
#